data_AF-A0A8X6HIE8-F1
#
_entry.id   AF-A0A8X6HIE8-F1
#
_cell.length_a   1.000
_cell.length_b   1.000
_cell.length_c   1.000
_cell.angle_alpha   90.00
_cell.angle_beta   90.00
_cell.angle_gamma   90.00
#
_symmetry.space_group_name_H-M   'P 1'
#
loop_
_entity.id
_entity.type
_entity.pdbx_description
1 polymer ?
#
loop_
_entity_poly.entity_id
_entity_poly.type
_entity_poly.pdbx_seq_one_letter_code
_entity_poly.pdbx_strand_id
1 'polypeptide(L)'
;MLRFRAIQSKSKSTLSREVHAAEFIPYSCYWNSTTLMTKENWLVKVIKLSGFAFETADDEDLVIQNNIRNQMLRSISSPAFSLYFHTIRRKKNIFSDEFASQGLPNFFANHVNLKWREKHATRQSFINDLYITIIRRADTKGVEFLSYLLKKFGHVTSKHAWESDMRATYEDLEETTNRVVTSLRNYSPKILGVKETPDGLFCEIMEFLSRIVNCGFFTNTLFPLRTEISRYLPVHRLFFGRKMIQVVTHNESKYAGVVSIKEYGNHTSAGMLDSFLQLPYEFIITQSFQFINRQMAIGKMQIQQNRMIQSADKAISQIAEISQALDDAMSGKIAFGQHHLTILCIEKSPKSLDNALSLVESELSNCGVYPVRERVNLEPAFWAQIPGNFDYIVRKATISSLNLAGFASQHNYPTGNKFNNHWGDAVTVFDTTSGTPFFFNFHIRDVGHTMIIGPTGAGKTVLMNFLCAQAMKFSPRIFFFDKDRGAEIFLRALSGIYTVIEPRTKTNFNPLQLDDTSDNRTFLMEWIKSLISVYNDKFTSEDIARINDAIEGNFKLRKEDRFLRNLVPFLGLAGPDTLAGAISMWHDNGSHAAIFDNKEDLLDFSRARVFGFEMASLLKDPVALGPVLIYLFHRISISLDGTPSIIVLDEAWALIDNPVFAPKIKDWLKVLRKLNAFVIFATQSVEDASKSTISDTLVQQTATQIFLPNLKATSVYRDVFMLTELLADGVSGTDKTEFVSRFNSTGSFSRASNPDCGAFKTGAALAGIAIAVGAIFTGIVLIVSSAGLFTALVIVGMIAAIVGVWKAIGGLVVCEHSFVKHPVARDHDGKYKNFKLEDTGYSGCTNENYQTEEEYFSCLQNKAREDVNKKDYDGKRAEKEALNSNVQESTKSYYWPKNGVQYSEYIEVCHRNPLTFGNLFNKVDFNSRGKPGYIDFDVREKDTGYVDGSWSSKVDGGLECRVLKAGQSEPIHGATFKAVRKTGRLCVELASVSMLGIEMTPWRKGLIWGARNYHLTHLLLCVKNL
;
A
#
# COMPACT_ATOMS: atom_id res chain seq x y z
N MET A 1 -48.46 -39.30 -9.75
CA MET A 1 -49.23 -38.30 -10.53
C MET A 1 -50.04 -37.44 -9.56
N LEU A 2 -49.41 -36.43 -8.94
CA LEU A 2 -50.12 -35.49 -8.06
C LEU A 2 -50.74 -34.40 -8.92
N ARG A 3 -52.07 -34.46 -9.11
CA ARG A 3 -52.84 -33.40 -9.76
C ARG A 3 -52.86 -32.18 -8.84
N PHE A 4 -51.91 -31.28 -9.00
CA PHE A 4 -52.03 -29.93 -8.47
C PHE A 4 -53.24 -29.28 -9.14
N ARG A 5 -54.29 -29.01 -8.36
CA ARG A 5 -55.32 -28.04 -8.77
C ARG A 5 -54.58 -26.71 -8.92
N ALA A 6 -54.30 -26.34 -10.16
CA ALA A 6 -53.85 -25.00 -10.49
C ALA A 6 -54.81 -24.02 -9.81
N ILE A 7 -54.28 -23.15 -8.97
CA ILE A 7 -55.00 -21.97 -8.51
C ILE A 7 -55.23 -21.15 -9.78
N GLN A 8 -56.35 -21.41 -10.46
CA GLN A 8 -56.82 -20.58 -11.56
C GLN A 8 -57.12 -19.22 -10.95
N SER A 9 -56.24 -18.23 -11.23
CA SER A 9 -56.53 -16.86 -10.87
C SER A 9 -57.85 -16.46 -11.54
N LYS A 10 -58.70 -15.74 -10.80
CA LYS A 10 -60.08 -15.40 -11.19
C LYS A 10 -60.19 -14.44 -12.41
N SER A 11 -59.12 -14.21 -13.18
CA SER A 11 -59.19 -13.39 -14.38
C SER A 11 -58.09 -13.72 -15.40
N LYS A 12 -58.47 -14.36 -16.51
CA LYS A 12 -57.62 -14.50 -17.72
C LYS A 12 -57.12 -13.14 -18.24
N SER A 13 -57.88 -12.06 -18.04
CA SER A 13 -57.52 -10.72 -18.51
C SER A 13 -56.39 -10.08 -17.71
N THR A 14 -56.18 -10.51 -16.46
CA THR A 14 -55.08 -10.01 -15.62
C THR A 14 -53.78 -10.73 -15.97
N LEU A 15 -53.84 -12.04 -16.25
CA LEU A 15 -52.70 -12.82 -16.75
C LEU A 15 -52.23 -12.37 -18.13
N SER A 16 -53.15 -12.00 -19.03
CA SER A 16 -52.79 -11.50 -20.37
C SER A 16 -52.14 -10.11 -20.37
N ARG A 17 -52.17 -9.40 -19.23
CA ARG A 17 -51.51 -8.10 -19.05
C ARG A 17 -50.15 -8.23 -18.35
N GLU A 18 -49.77 -9.43 -17.93
CA GLU A 18 -48.51 -9.67 -17.25
C GLU A 18 -47.37 -9.81 -18.27
N VAL A 19 -46.36 -8.95 -18.16
CA VAL A 19 -45.18 -8.97 -19.03
C VAL A 19 -44.12 -9.85 -18.39
N HIS A 20 -43.53 -10.76 -19.17
CA HIS A 20 -42.50 -11.66 -18.66
C HIS A 20 -41.19 -10.90 -18.39
N ALA A 21 -40.50 -11.18 -17.28
CA ALA A 21 -39.23 -10.54 -16.90
C ALA A 21 -38.16 -10.60 -18.01
N ALA A 22 -38.18 -11.65 -18.83
CA ALA A 22 -37.29 -11.81 -19.99
C ALA A 22 -37.38 -10.68 -21.03
N GLU A 23 -38.50 -9.96 -21.12
CA GLU A 23 -38.64 -8.81 -22.02
C GLU A 23 -37.74 -7.66 -21.58
N PHE A 24 -37.55 -7.49 -20.27
CA PHE A 24 -36.70 -6.46 -19.67
C PHE A 24 -35.21 -6.84 -19.62
N ILE A 25 -34.83 -8.06 -20.01
CA ILE A 25 -33.43 -8.51 -19.99
C ILE A 25 -32.82 -8.40 -21.38
N PRO A 26 -31.71 -7.67 -21.56
CA PRO A 26 -31.19 -7.33 -22.88
C PRO A 26 -30.36 -8.46 -23.52
N TYR A 27 -29.98 -9.50 -22.77
CA TYR A 27 -29.05 -10.53 -23.27
C TYR A 27 -29.74 -11.61 -24.12
N SER A 28 -29.15 -11.92 -25.27
CA SER A 28 -29.64 -12.94 -26.20
C SER A 28 -28.89 -14.25 -26.01
N CYS A 29 -27.60 -14.28 -26.32
CA CYS A 29 -26.74 -15.46 -26.28
C CYS A 29 -25.28 -15.12 -25.95
N TYR A 30 -24.45 -16.15 -25.90
CA TYR A 30 -23.00 -16.02 -25.79
C TYR A 30 -22.39 -15.76 -27.16
N TRP A 31 -21.45 -14.84 -27.23
CA TRP A 31 -20.54 -14.70 -28.36
C TRP A 31 -19.36 -15.68 -28.23
N ASN A 32 -18.80 -15.78 -27.03
CA ASN A 32 -17.80 -16.78 -26.64
C ASN A 32 -17.87 -17.05 -25.11
N SER A 33 -16.90 -17.78 -24.56
CA SER A 33 -16.85 -18.14 -23.13
C SER A 33 -16.74 -16.94 -22.16
N THR A 34 -16.41 -15.74 -22.64
CA THR A 34 -16.21 -14.52 -21.82
C THR A 34 -17.06 -13.32 -22.25
N THR A 35 -17.76 -13.42 -23.39
CA THR A 35 -18.50 -12.30 -24.00
C THR A 35 -19.96 -12.68 -24.24
N LEU A 36 -20.87 -11.81 -23.82
CA LEU A 36 -22.29 -11.89 -24.13
C LEU A 36 -22.66 -10.97 -25.29
N MET A 37 -23.70 -11.35 -26.02
CA MET A 37 -24.36 -10.52 -27.03
C MET A 37 -25.74 -10.09 -26.51
N THR A 38 -26.12 -8.84 -26.78
CA THR A 38 -27.46 -8.32 -26.48
C THR A 38 -28.42 -8.55 -27.65
N LYS A 39 -29.72 -8.33 -27.42
CA LYS A 39 -30.77 -8.30 -28.45
C LYS A 39 -30.55 -7.19 -29.48
N GLU A 40 -29.77 -6.17 -29.14
CA GLU A 40 -29.40 -5.05 -30.00
C GLU A 40 -28.00 -5.22 -30.65
N ASN A 41 -27.45 -6.43 -30.62
CA ASN A 41 -26.11 -6.76 -31.15
C ASN A 41 -24.97 -5.96 -30.48
N TRP A 42 -25.12 -5.61 -29.20
CA TRP A 42 -24.01 -5.06 -28.42
C TRP A 42 -23.23 -6.21 -27.78
N LEU A 43 -21.92 -6.02 -27.63
CA LEU A 43 -21.05 -6.98 -26.96
C LEU A 43 -20.74 -6.52 -25.54
N VAL A 44 -20.77 -7.48 -24.62
CA VAL A 44 -20.65 -7.23 -23.18
C VAL A 44 -19.61 -8.15 -22.57
N LYS A 45 -18.65 -7.57 -21.84
CA LYS A 45 -17.70 -8.28 -20.98
C LYS A 45 -17.82 -7.81 -19.53
N VAL A 46 -17.64 -8.73 -18.59
CA VAL A 46 -17.70 -8.44 -17.14
C VAL A 46 -16.36 -8.79 -16.50
N ILE A 47 -15.82 -7.84 -15.75
CA ILE A 47 -14.59 -7.95 -14.97
C ILE A 47 -15.00 -7.93 -13.49
N LYS A 48 -14.55 -8.91 -12.72
CA LYS A 48 -14.63 -8.89 -11.25
C LYS A 48 -13.35 -8.30 -10.67
N LEU A 49 -13.47 -7.44 -9.67
CA LEU A 49 -12.35 -6.89 -8.93
C LEU A 49 -12.31 -7.44 -7.51
N SER A 50 -11.11 -7.60 -6.95
CA SER A 50 -10.95 -7.79 -5.51
C SER A 50 -11.12 -6.46 -4.76
N GLY A 51 -10.71 -5.37 -5.40
CA GLY A 51 -10.76 -4.01 -4.87
C GLY A 51 -9.42 -3.54 -4.32
N PHE A 52 -9.29 -2.24 -4.12
CA PHE A 52 -8.10 -1.63 -3.51
C PHE A 52 -8.30 -1.45 -2.00
N ALA A 53 -7.31 -1.88 -1.20
CA ALA A 53 -7.36 -1.86 0.26
C ALA A 53 -7.12 -0.44 0.81
N PHE A 54 -8.18 0.36 0.76
CA PHE A 54 -8.13 1.80 1.07
C PHE A 54 -7.78 2.11 2.53
N GLU A 55 -8.18 1.29 3.50
CA GLU A 55 -7.89 1.51 4.93
C GLU A 55 -6.40 1.40 5.28
N THR A 56 -5.60 0.84 4.38
CA THR A 56 -4.15 0.68 4.58
C THR A 56 -3.33 1.66 3.75
N ALA A 57 -3.96 2.45 2.88
CA ALA A 57 -3.31 3.36 1.95
C ALA A 57 -3.24 4.79 2.51
N ASP A 58 -2.20 5.53 2.14
CA ASP A 58 -2.13 6.96 2.44
C ASP A 58 -3.06 7.75 1.50
N ASP A 59 -3.46 8.96 1.91
CA ASP A 59 -4.32 9.84 1.09
C ASP A 59 -3.70 10.13 -0.29
N GLU A 60 -2.38 10.27 -0.35
CA GLU A 60 -1.64 10.44 -1.61
C GLU A 60 -1.82 9.24 -2.55
N ASP A 61 -1.75 8.01 -2.02
CA ASP A 61 -1.97 6.80 -2.80
C ASP A 61 -3.39 6.73 -3.33
N LEU A 62 -4.39 7.10 -2.52
CA LEU A 62 -5.80 7.14 -2.93
C LEU A 62 -6.02 8.14 -4.08
N VAL A 63 -5.36 9.31 -4.02
CA VAL A 63 -5.38 10.31 -5.09
C VAL A 63 -4.68 9.80 -6.35
N ILE A 64 -3.52 9.13 -6.21
CA ILE A 64 -2.81 8.51 -7.34
C ILE A 64 -3.70 7.47 -8.02
N GLN A 65 -4.34 6.57 -7.25
CA GLN A 65 -5.25 5.57 -7.80
C GLN A 65 -6.46 6.23 -8.49
N ASN A 66 -6.99 7.32 -7.93
CA ASN A 66 -8.07 8.09 -8.55
C ASN A 66 -7.67 8.68 -9.92
N ASN A 67 -6.45 9.21 -10.01
CA ASN A 67 -5.90 9.74 -11.25
C ASN A 67 -5.65 8.64 -12.29
N ILE A 68 -5.16 7.46 -11.87
CA ILE A 68 -5.01 6.28 -12.73
C ILE A 68 -6.37 5.85 -13.30
N ARG A 69 -7.43 5.80 -12.47
CA ARG A 69 -8.80 5.50 -12.94
C ARG A 69 -9.30 6.56 -13.92
N ASN A 70 -9.10 7.85 -13.64
CA ASN A 70 -9.45 8.93 -14.57
C ASN A 70 -8.71 8.79 -15.92
N GLN A 71 -7.41 8.49 -15.90
CA GLN A 71 -6.63 8.26 -17.11
C GLN A 71 -7.14 7.05 -17.90
N MET A 72 -7.49 5.95 -17.22
CA MET A 72 -8.10 4.77 -17.84
C MET A 72 -9.42 5.15 -18.53
N LEU A 73 -10.32 5.85 -17.84
CA LEU A 73 -11.61 6.28 -18.39
C LEU A 73 -11.46 7.20 -19.61
N ARG A 74 -10.45 8.08 -19.61
CA ARG A 74 -10.12 8.93 -20.76
C ARG A 74 -9.60 8.12 -21.95
N SER A 75 -8.79 7.10 -21.71
CA SER A 75 -8.22 6.26 -22.77
C SER A 75 -9.28 5.46 -23.55
N ILE A 76 -10.47 5.29 -22.97
CA ILE A 76 -11.59 4.56 -23.55
C ILE A 76 -12.80 5.48 -23.84
N SER A 77 -12.59 6.81 -23.87
CA SER A 77 -13.67 7.81 -23.95
C SER A 77 -14.28 7.94 -25.35
N SER A 78 -14.91 6.88 -25.83
CA SER A 78 -15.65 6.86 -27.09
C SER A 78 -17.14 6.64 -26.83
N PRO A 79 -18.05 7.35 -27.54
CA PRO A 79 -19.50 7.12 -27.43
C PRO A 79 -19.94 5.69 -27.75
N ALA A 80 -19.09 4.91 -28.42
CA ALA A 80 -19.31 3.50 -28.70
C ALA A 80 -19.25 2.61 -27.45
N PHE A 81 -18.58 3.08 -26.39
CA PHE A 81 -18.43 2.35 -25.14
C PHE A 81 -19.34 2.89 -24.05
N SER A 82 -19.74 2.00 -23.16
CA SER A 82 -20.44 2.33 -21.92
C SER A 82 -19.99 1.40 -20.81
N LEU A 83 -19.99 1.90 -19.59
CA LEU A 83 -19.52 1.18 -18.41
C LEU A 83 -20.64 1.03 -17.41
N TYR A 84 -20.66 -0.09 -16.71
CA TYR A 84 -21.37 -0.24 -15.45
C TYR A 84 -20.40 -0.64 -14.34
N PHE A 85 -20.62 -0.10 -13.15
CA PHE A 85 -19.92 -0.48 -11.93
C PHE A 85 -20.95 -1.01 -10.94
N HIS A 86 -20.71 -2.20 -10.41
CA HIS A 86 -21.58 -2.83 -9.42
C HIS A 86 -20.80 -3.14 -8.17
N THR A 87 -21.33 -2.73 -7.02
CA THR A 87 -20.90 -3.21 -5.70
C THR A 87 -22.04 -4.02 -5.10
N ILE A 88 -21.85 -5.34 -4.99
CA ILE A 88 -22.84 -6.27 -4.44
C ILE A 88 -22.39 -6.67 -3.04
N ARG A 89 -23.05 -6.13 -2.02
CA ARG A 89 -22.85 -6.53 -0.62
C ARG A 89 -23.89 -7.55 -0.22
N ARG A 90 -23.43 -8.70 0.29
CA ARG A 90 -24.29 -9.83 0.66
C ARG A 90 -23.86 -10.46 1.97
N LYS A 91 -24.81 -11.06 2.67
CA LYS A 91 -24.54 -11.87 3.86
C LYS A 91 -23.91 -13.19 3.41
N LYS A 92 -22.82 -13.61 4.05
CA LYS A 92 -22.22 -14.94 3.83
C LYS A 92 -21.81 -15.53 5.17
N ASN A 93 -22.20 -16.79 5.41
CA ASN A 93 -21.61 -17.56 6.48
C ASN A 93 -20.15 -17.90 6.11
N ILE A 94 -19.19 -17.42 6.90
CA ILE A 94 -17.75 -17.58 6.66
C ILE A 94 -17.35 -19.05 6.77
N PHE A 95 -17.85 -19.73 7.79
CA PHE A 95 -17.53 -21.13 8.11
C PHE A 95 -18.59 -22.06 7.51
N SER A 96 -18.80 -21.99 6.19
CA SER A 96 -19.58 -22.99 5.44
C SER A 96 -18.82 -24.32 5.35
N ASP A 97 -19.52 -25.44 5.18
CA ASP A 97 -18.98 -26.81 5.20
C ASP A 97 -17.74 -27.04 4.31
N GLU A 98 -17.60 -26.27 3.22
CA GLU A 98 -16.42 -26.28 2.34
C GLU A 98 -15.09 -25.88 2.99
N PHE A 99 -15.09 -25.01 4.01
CA PHE A 99 -13.87 -24.53 4.70
C PHE A 99 -13.58 -25.31 6.00
N ALA A 100 -14.44 -26.28 6.29
CA ALA A 100 -14.88 -26.60 7.64
C ALA A 100 -14.88 -28.10 7.95
N SER A 101 -14.60 -28.93 6.95
CA SER A 101 -14.81 -30.38 6.99
C SER A 101 -13.63 -31.17 7.53
N GLN A 102 -12.49 -30.55 7.87
CA GLN A 102 -11.31 -31.26 8.37
C GLN A 102 -11.13 -31.06 9.88
N GLY A 103 -11.24 -32.17 10.63
CA GLY A 103 -10.86 -32.20 12.04
C GLY A 103 -9.34 -32.06 12.20
N LEU A 104 -8.91 -31.30 13.19
CA LEU A 104 -7.49 -31.17 13.52
C LEU A 104 -6.98 -32.45 14.19
N PRO A 105 -5.73 -32.89 13.91
CA PRO A 105 -5.20 -34.15 14.44
C PRO A 105 -5.03 -34.16 15.97
N ASN A 106 -4.80 -32.98 16.59
CA ASN A 106 -4.66 -32.85 18.04
C ASN A 106 -5.99 -32.42 18.69
N PHE A 107 -6.36 -33.06 19.81
CA PHE A 107 -7.61 -32.80 20.54
C PHE A 107 -7.76 -31.35 20.99
N PHE A 108 -6.72 -30.76 21.60
CA PHE A 108 -6.76 -29.38 22.09
C PHE A 108 -6.88 -28.39 20.92
N ALA A 109 -6.05 -28.56 19.88
CA ALA A 109 -6.12 -27.74 18.68
C ALA A 109 -7.51 -27.81 18.04
N ASN A 110 -8.08 -29.01 17.94
CA ASN A 110 -9.44 -29.22 17.42
C ASN A 110 -10.49 -28.51 18.28
N HIS A 111 -10.39 -28.60 19.60
CA HIS A 111 -11.30 -27.90 20.51
C HIS A 111 -11.24 -26.38 20.33
N VAL A 112 -10.04 -25.80 20.23
CA VAL A 112 -9.84 -24.37 19.97
C VAL A 112 -10.46 -23.96 18.63
N ASN A 113 -10.23 -24.74 17.58
CA ASN A 113 -10.85 -24.50 16.26
C ASN A 113 -12.37 -24.55 16.31
N LEU A 114 -12.96 -25.56 16.96
CA LEU A 114 -14.42 -25.65 17.11
C LEU A 114 -14.99 -24.44 17.86
N LYS A 115 -14.35 -24.01 18.95
CA LYS A 115 -14.78 -22.82 19.71
C LYS A 115 -14.62 -21.52 18.91
N TRP A 116 -13.53 -21.39 18.15
CA TRP A 116 -13.34 -20.26 17.25
C TRP A 116 -14.45 -20.21 16.19
N ARG A 117 -14.78 -21.36 15.60
CA ARG A 117 -15.85 -21.48 14.60
C ARG A 117 -17.22 -21.15 15.19
N GLU A 118 -17.56 -21.69 16.36
CA GLU A 118 -18.82 -21.36 17.06
C GLU A 118 -18.96 -19.85 17.30
N LYS A 119 -17.89 -19.18 17.74
CA LYS A 119 -17.88 -17.73 18.00
C LYS A 119 -18.19 -16.91 16.74
N HIS A 120 -17.71 -17.33 15.57
CA HIS A 120 -17.92 -16.63 14.31
C HIS A 120 -19.14 -17.12 13.51
N ALA A 121 -19.67 -18.30 13.79
CA ALA A 121 -20.82 -18.87 13.08
C ALA A 121 -22.11 -18.05 13.26
N THR A 122 -22.28 -17.39 14.41
CA THR A 122 -23.46 -16.57 14.70
C THR A 122 -23.33 -15.12 14.23
N ARG A 123 -22.13 -14.68 13.82
CA ARG A 123 -21.92 -13.32 13.31
C ARG A 123 -22.39 -13.22 11.87
N GLN A 124 -23.19 -12.18 11.58
CA GLN A 124 -23.55 -11.86 10.21
C GLN A 124 -22.35 -11.19 9.55
N SER A 125 -21.59 -11.97 8.80
CA SER A 125 -20.47 -11.45 8.02
C SER A 125 -20.92 -11.08 6.62
N PHE A 126 -20.29 -10.04 6.08
CA PHE A 126 -20.60 -9.53 4.76
C PHE A 126 -19.43 -9.75 3.82
N ILE A 127 -19.74 -9.88 2.53
CA ILE A 127 -18.75 -9.85 1.45
C ILE A 127 -19.21 -8.83 0.43
N ASN A 128 -18.27 -8.03 -0.04
CA ASN A 128 -18.48 -7.09 -1.13
C ASN A 128 -17.84 -7.66 -2.40
N ASP A 129 -18.65 -7.96 -3.40
CA ASP A 129 -18.20 -8.34 -4.73
C ASP A 129 -18.28 -7.12 -5.65
N LEU A 130 -17.15 -6.72 -6.24
CA LEU A 130 -17.03 -5.56 -7.14
C LEU A 130 -16.96 -6.00 -8.60
N TYR A 131 -17.69 -5.32 -9.48
CA TYR A 131 -17.71 -5.64 -10.91
C TYR A 131 -17.66 -4.39 -11.78
N ILE A 132 -16.96 -4.51 -12.92
CA ILE A 132 -17.00 -3.56 -14.03
C ILE A 132 -17.54 -4.30 -15.25
N THR A 133 -18.62 -3.80 -15.84
CA THR A 133 -19.13 -4.29 -17.12
C THR A 133 -18.80 -3.30 -18.21
N ILE A 134 -18.15 -3.77 -19.28
CA ILE A 134 -17.81 -2.98 -20.46
C ILE A 134 -18.77 -3.39 -21.59
N ILE A 135 -19.45 -2.41 -22.16
CA ILE A 135 -20.42 -2.59 -23.24
C ILE A 135 -19.90 -1.84 -24.47
N ARG A 136 -19.69 -2.57 -25.57
CA ARG A 136 -19.44 -2.00 -26.89
C ARG A 136 -20.74 -2.03 -27.69
N ARG A 137 -21.29 -0.85 -27.98
CA ARG A 137 -22.51 -0.67 -28.78
C ARG A 137 -22.18 -0.82 -30.26
N ALA A 138 -23.09 -1.39 -31.05
CA ALA A 138 -22.97 -1.40 -32.51
C ALA A 138 -23.18 0.02 -33.08
N ASP A 139 -22.48 0.37 -34.17
CA ASP A 139 -22.59 1.70 -34.80
C ASP A 139 -23.90 1.82 -35.59
N THR A 140 -24.97 2.28 -34.92
CA THR A 140 -26.31 2.39 -35.53
C THR A 140 -26.38 3.41 -36.67
N LYS A 141 -25.47 4.39 -36.74
CA LYS A 141 -25.48 5.41 -37.81
C LYS A 141 -25.03 4.88 -39.16
N GLY A 142 -24.15 3.89 -39.20
CA GLY A 142 -23.77 3.22 -40.45
C GLY A 142 -24.89 2.30 -40.94
N VAL A 143 -25.55 1.61 -40.01
CA VAL A 143 -26.57 0.59 -40.31
C VAL A 143 -27.87 1.17 -40.85
N GLU A 144 -28.33 2.37 -40.46
CA GLU A 144 -29.51 2.99 -41.10
C GLU A 144 -29.25 3.38 -42.57
N PHE A 145 -28.07 3.92 -42.88
CA PHE A 145 -27.69 4.27 -44.25
C PHE A 145 -27.40 3.02 -45.10
N LEU A 146 -26.70 2.03 -44.54
CA LEU A 146 -26.43 0.74 -45.17
C LEU A 146 -27.70 -0.09 -45.32
N SER A 147 -28.64 -0.11 -44.37
CA SER A 147 -29.92 -0.82 -44.50
C SER A 147 -30.85 -0.16 -45.51
N TYR A 148 -30.79 1.17 -45.65
CA TYR A 148 -31.45 1.91 -46.73
C TYR A 148 -30.86 1.56 -48.11
N LEU A 149 -29.53 1.38 -48.22
CA LEU A 149 -28.83 0.93 -49.43
C LEU A 149 -28.99 -0.58 -49.72
N LEU A 150 -29.00 -1.43 -48.69
CA LEU A 150 -29.08 -2.90 -48.76
C LEU A 150 -30.49 -3.40 -49.03
N LYS A 151 -31.54 -2.67 -48.61
CA LYS A 151 -32.91 -2.92 -49.09
C LYS A 151 -33.03 -2.83 -50.62
N LYS A 152 -32.03 -2.26 -51.29
CA LYS A 152 -31.96 -2.12 -52.75
C LYS A 152 -31.18 -3.25 -53.45
N PHE A 153 -30.36 -4.05 -52.76
CA PHE A 153 -29.56 -5.13 -53.37
C PHE A 153 -29.28 -6.32 -52.42
N GLY A 154 -29.96 -7.46 -52.66
CA GLY A 154 -29.45 -8.83 -52.46
C GLY A 154 -29.21 -9.37 -51.02
N HIS A 155 -29.89 -10.47 -50.68
CA HIS A 155 -29.87 -11.11 -49.35
C HIS A 155 -28.60 -11.91 -48.95
N VAL A 156 -27.56 -12.03 -49.79
CA VAL A 156 -26.39 -12.91 -49.53
C VAL A 156 -25.13 -12.14 -49.10
N THR A 157 -25.00 -10.86 -49.47
CA THR A 157 -23.87 -9.99 -49.06
C THR A 157 -23.98 -9.49 -47.62
N SER A 158 -25.15 -9.62 -46.97
CA SER A 158 -25.42 -9.09 -45.63
C SER A 158 -24.82 -9.90 -44.49
N LYS A 159 -24.70 -11.23 -44.62
CA LYS A 159 -24.23 -12.11 -43.52
C LYS A 159 -22.73 -11.96 -43.26
N HIS A 160 -21.90 -11.97 -44.30
CA HIS A 160 -20.45 -11.77 -44.15
C HIS A 160 -20.09 -10.36 -43.68
N ALA A 161 -20.83 -9.35 -44.14
CA ALA A 161 -20.66 -7.98 -43.65
C ALA A 161 -20.98 -7.87 -42.14
N TRP A 162 -22.07 -8.49 -41.70
CA TRP A 162 -22.43 -8.55 -40.27
C TRP A 162 -21.39 -9.33 -39.44
N GLU A 163 -20.92 -10.48 -39.93
CA GLU A 163 -19.88 -11.25 -39.24
C GLU A 163 -18.56 -10.47 -39.11
N SER A 164 -18.17 -9.72 -40.15
CA SER A 164 -16.99 -8.87 -40.12
C SER A 164 -17.14 -7.70 -39.13
N ASP A 165 -18.30 -7.04 -39.11
CA ASP A 165 -18.58 -5.92 -38.20
C ASP A 165 -18.59 -6.38 -36.73
N MET A 166 -19.19 -7.54 -36.45
CA MET A 166 -19.19 -8.13 -35.11
C MET A 166 -17.80 -8.59 -34.67
N ARG A 167 -16.96 -9.09 -35.58
CA ARG A 167 -15.55 -9.39 -35.28
C ARG A 167 -14.76 -8.12 -34.93
N ALA A 168 -14.88 -7.05 -35.72
CA ALA A 168 -14.24 -5.77 -35.42
C ALA A 168 -14.72 -5.19 -34.08
N THR A 169 -16.03 -5.24 -33.83
CA THR A 169 -16.65 -4.84 -32.56
C THR A 169 -16.10 -5.65 -31.38
N TYR A 170 -15.86 -6.94 -31.58
CA TYR A 170 -15.27 -7.83 -30.58
C TYR A 170 -13.79 -7.51 -30.34
N GLU A 171 -12.99 -7.28 -31.39
CA GLU A 171 -11.58 -6.91 -31.29
C GLU A 171 -11.40 -5.59 -30.54
N ASP A 172 -12.22 -4.58 -30.86
CA ASP A 172 -12.30 -3.29 -30.14
C ASP A 172 -12.60 -3.50 -28.64
N LEU A 173 -13.57 -4.37 -28.33
CA LEU A 173 -13.96 -4.68 -26.96
C LEU A 173 -12.85 -5.43 -26.22
N GLU A 174 -12.15 -6.35 -26.88
CA GLU A 174 -11.02 -7.10 -26.33
C GLU A 174 -9.86 -6.17 -25.97
N GLU A 175 -9.47 -5.31 -26.91
CA GLU A 175 -8.41 -4.33 -26.69
C GLU A 175 -8.73 -3.41 -25.52
N THR A 176 -9.96 -2.88 -25.50
CA THR A 176 -10.44 -2.00 -24.42
C THR A 176 -10.46 -2.72 -23.07
N THR A 177 -10.92 -3.97 -23.04
CA THR A 177 -10.93 -4.80 -21.83
C THR A 177 -9.51 -5.02 -21.30
N ASN A 178 -8.56 -5.33 -22.18
CA ASN A 178 -7.15 -5.52 -21.81
C ASN A 178 -6.52 -4.24 -21.25
N ARG A 179 -6.84 -3.07 -21.81
CA ARG A 179 -6.42 -1.77 -21.25
C ARG A 179 -6.97 -1.58 -19.84
N VAL A 180 -8.27 -1.83 -19.61
CA VAL A 180 -8.90 -1.71 -18.28
C VAL A 180 -8.26 -2.67 -17.26
N VAL A 181 -8.05 -3.93 -17.63
CA VAL A 181 -7.40 -4.94 -16.79
C VAL A 181 -5.97 -4.53 -16.44
N THR A 182 -5.22 -3.97 -17.40
CA THR A 182 -3.84 -3.52 -17.19
C THR A 182 -3.78 -2.29 -16.28
N SER A 183 -4.61 -1.28 -16.52
CA SER A 183 -4.68 -0.07 -15.70
C SER A 183 -5.12 -0.35 -14.27
N LEU A 184 -5.99 -1.34 -14.06
CA LEU A 184 -6.51 -1.71 -12.74
C LEU A 184 -5.75 -2.88 -12.11
N ARG A 185 -4.51 -3.18 -12.49
CA ARG A 185 -3.74 -4.32 -11.95
C ARG A 185 -3.71 -4.36 -10.42
N ASN A 186 -3.60 -3.21 -9.76
CA ASN A 186 -3.59 -3.08 -8.30
C ASN A 186 -4.93 -3.48 -7.63
N TYR A 187 -6.01 -3.62 -8.40
CA TYR A 187 -7.34 -4.05 -7.95
C TYR A 187 -7.57 -5.56 -8.12
N SER A 188 -6.54 -6.29 -8.61
CA SER A 188 -6.59 -7.71 -8.96
C SER A 188 -7.79 -8.07 -9.86
N PRO A 189 -7.85 -7.50 -11.08
CA PRO A 189 -8.97 -7.70 -11.99
C PRO A 189 -8.97 -9.10 -12.59
N LYS A 190 -10.17 -9.67 -12.72
CA LYS A 190 -10.41 -10.97 -13.32
C LYS A 190 -11.57 -10.91 -14.31
N ILE A 191 -11.33 -11.25 -15.57
CA ILE A 191 -12.39 -11.40 -16.57
C ILE A 191 -13.24 -12.63 -16.21
N LEU A 192 -14.55 -12.47 -16.18
CA LEU A 192 -15.48 -13.55 -15.92
C LEU A 192 -15.71 -14.39 -17.17
N GLY A 193 -15.89 -15.70 -16.98
CA GLY A 193 -16.21 -16.60 -18.08
C GLY A 193 -16.86 -17.91 -17.64
N VAL A 194 -16.80 -18.90 -18.52
CA VAL A 194 -17.26 -20.26 -18.27
C VAL A 194 -16.16 -21.06 -17.56
N LYS A 195 -16.52 -21.78 -16.49
CA LYS A 195 -15.65 -22.65 -15.72
C LYS A 195 -16.14 -24.08 -15.76
N GLU A 196 -15.20 -25.00 -15.89
CA GLU A 196 -15.46 -26.43 -15.72
C GLU A 196 -15.28 -26.81 -14.26
N THR A 197 -16.26 -27.50 -13.69
CA THR A 197 -16.24 -28.04 -12.33
C THR A 197 -16.70 -29.50 -12.37
N PRO A 198 -16.46 -30.30 -11.32
CA PRO A 198 -16.95 -31.68 -11.25
C PRO A 198 -18.47 -31.80 -11.44
N ASP A 199 -19.24 -30.78 -11.07
CA ASP A 199 -20.71 -30.74 -11.18
C ASP A 199 -21.23 -30.19 -12.52
N GLY A 200 -20.32 -29.81 -13.45
CA GLY A 200 -20.65 -29.32 -14.79
C GLY A 200 -20.00 -27.97 -15.15
N LEU A 201 -20.44 -27.42 -16.29
CA LEU A 201 -20.02 -26.10 -16.77
C LEU A 201 -20.83 -25.01 -16.08
N PHE A 202 -20.16 -24.11 -15.35
CA PHE A 202 -20.76 -22.95 -14.69
C PHE A 202 -20.35 -21.66 -15.37
N CYS A 203 -21.25 -20.68 -15.41
CA CYS A 203 -20.96 -19.36 -16.00
C CYS A 203 -20.91 -18.26 -14.94
N GLU A 204 -19.73 -17.71 -14.70
CA GLU A 204 -19.54 -16.64 -13.71
C GLU A 204 -20.29 -15.35 -14.09
N ILE A 205 -20.45 -15.06 -15.39
CA ILE A 205 -21.21 -13.89 -15.87
C ILE A 205 -22.69 -14.02 -15.51
N MET A 206 -23.27 -15.22 -15.68
CA MET A 206 -24.67 -15.45 -15.32
C MET A 206 -24.89 -15.47 -13.82
N GLU A 207 -23.93 -15.95 -13.03
CA GLU A 207 -24.01 -15.83 -11.56
C GLU A 207 -24.08 -14.37 -11.13
N PHE A 208 -23.27 -13.50 -11.75
CA PHE A 208 -23.33 -12.06 -11.53
C PHE A 208 -24.70 -11.47 -11.92
N LEU A 209 -25.17 -11.73 -13.15
CA LEU A 209 -26.45 -11.18 -13.64
C LEU A 209 -27.65 -11.73 -12.87
N SER A 210 -27.63 -13.01 -12.50
CA SER A 210 -28.70 -13.66 -11.71
C SER A 210 -28.89 -12.96 -10.37
N ARG A 211 -27.80 -12.53 -9.72
CA ARG A 211 -27.89 -11.77 -8.46
C ARG A 211 -28.64 -10.45 -8.61
N ILE A 212 -28.49 -9.76 -9.74
CA ILE A 212 -29.20 -8.50 -10.01
C ILE A 212 -30.68 -8.80 -10.31
N VAL A 213 -30.92 -9.69 -11.29
CA VAL A 213 -32.27 -10.03 -11.77
C VAL A 213 -33.14 -10.65 -10.68
N ASN A 214 -32.56 -11.46 -9.81
CA ASN A 214 -33.26 -12.14 -8.72
C ASN A 214 -33.11 -11.42 -7.37
N CYS A 215 -32.86 -10.11 -7.36
CA CYS A 215 -32.92 -9.28 -6.15
C CYS A 215 -32.03 -9.81 -4.99
N GLY A 216 -30.78 -10.16 -5.31
CA GLY A 216 -29.75 -10.61 -4.36
C GLY A 216 -29.82 -12.09 -3.99
N PHE A 217 -30.77 -12.87 -4.52
CA PHE A 217 -30.72 -14.32 -4.38
C PHE A 217 -29.55 -14.91 -5.18
N PHE A 218 -28.87 -15.88 -4.57
CA PHE A 218 -27.71 -16.53 -5.15
C PHE A 218 -28.09 -17.89 -5.74
N THR A 219 -27.76 -18.10 -7.01
CA THR A 219 -27.89 -19.39 -7.70
C THR A 219 -26.60 -19.68 -8.47
N ASN A 220 -25.94 -20.80 -8.16
CA ASN A 220 -24.90 -21.33 -9.04
C ASN A 220 -25.53 -21.60 -10.39
N THR A 221 -25.04 -20.93 -11.42
CA THR A 221 -25.71 -20.92 -12.71
C THR A 221 -24.98 -21.80 -13.70
N LEU A 222 -25.56 -22.96 -13.99
CA LEU A 222 -25.12 -23.83 -15.06
C LEU A 222 -25.15 -23.09 -16.41
N PHE A 223 -24.18 -23.40 -17.26
CA PHE A 223 -24.08 -22.86 -18.60
C PHE A 223 -25.24 -23.37 -19.49
N PRO A 224 -26.12 -22.49 -19.99
CA PRO A 224 -27.29 -22.91 -20.77
C PRO A 224 -26.87 -23.24 -22.20
N LEU A 225 -26.97 -24.51 -22.59
CA LEU A 225 -26.56 -24.96 -23.93
C LEU A 225 -27.54 -24.56 -25.07
N ARG A 226 -28.82 -24.34 -24.76
CA ARG A 226 -29.88 -24.14 -25.80
C ARG A 226 -30.99 -23.13 -25.44
N THR A 227 -30.89 -22.45 -24.30
CA THR A 227 -31.93 -21.53 -23.82
C THR A 227 -31.45 -20.10 -23.92
N GLU A 228 -32.34 -19.19 -24.35
CA GLU A 228 -32.08 -17.74 -24.33
C GLU A 228 -31.73 -17.27 -22.91
N ILE A 229 -30.67 -16.47 -22.79
CA ILE A 229 -30.18 -15.99 -21.50
C ILE A 229 -31.29 -15.21 -20.76
N SER A 230 -32.04 -14.37 -21.50
CA SER A 230 -33.15 -13.57 -20.95
C SER A 230 -34.27 -14.40 -20.31
N ARG A 231 -34.53 -15.62 -20.78
CA ARG A 231 -35.55 -16.51 -20.20
C ARG A 231 -35.01 -17.37 -19.07
N TYR A 232 -33.71 -17.61 -19.06
CA TYR A 232 -33.05 -18.45 -18.07
C TYR A 232 -32.76 -17.70 -16.75
N LEU A 233 -32.35 -16.43 -16.82
CA LEU A 233 -31.94 -15.65 -15.64
C LEU A 233 -33.05 -15.42 -14.60
N PRO A 234 -34.30 -15.11 -14.95
CA PRO A 234 -35.37 -14.93 -13.96
C PRO A 234 -35.78 -16.27 -13.34
N VAL A 235 -35.41 -16.48 -12.08
CA VAL A 235 -35.78 -17.68 -11.29
C VAL A 235 -36.91 -17.36 -10.31
N HIS A 236 -37.02 -16.09 -9.90
CA HIS A 236 -38.03 -15.64 -8.96
C HIS A 236 -38.97 -14.61 -9.57
N ARG A 237 -40.25 -14.69 -9.20
CA ARG A 237 -41.24 -13.68 -9.57
C ARG A 237 -41.07 -12.45 -8.68
N LEU A 238 -40.98 -11.28 -9.30
CA LEU A 238 -40.88 -9.98 -8.63
C LEU A 238 -42.27 -9.35 -8.55
N PHE A 239 -42.64 -8.85 -7.38
CA PHE A 239 -43.90 -8.12 -7.17
C PHE A 239 -43.57 -6.66 -6.85
N PHE A 240 -43.84 -5.77 -7.79
CA PHE A 240 -43.61 -4.33 -7.63
C PHE A 240 -44.79 -3.67 -6.89
N GLY A 241 -44.58 -3.27 -5.65
CA GLY A 241 -45.53 -2.48 -4.86
C GLY A 241 -45.28 -0.98 -4.99
N ARG A 242 -46.07 -0.16 -4.25
CA ARG A 242 -45.93 1.31 -4.29
C ARG A 242 -44.64 1.86 -3.65
N LYS A 243 -44.02 1.11 -2.74
CA LYS A 243 -42.86 1.56 -1.94
C LYS A 243 -41.71 0.55 -1.88
N MET A 244 -41.93 -0.66 -2.37
CA MET A 244 -41.04 -1.81 -2.19
C MET A 244 -41.36 -2.90 -3.22
N ILE A 245 -40.34 -3.69 -3.52
CA ILE A 245 -40.40 -4.90 -4.33
C ILE A 245 -40.47 -6.07 -3.35
N GLN A 246 -41.38 -7.02 -3.58
CA GLN A 246 -41.43 -8.27 -2.84
C GLN A 246 -40.98 -9.41 -3.75
N VAL A 247 -40.09 -10.26 -3.21
CA VAL A 247 -39.63 -11.48 -3.88
C VAL A 247 -39.98 -12.65 -2.98
N VAL A 248 -40.80 -13.57 -3.49
CA VAL A 248 -41.28 -14.74 -2.75
C VAL A 248 -40.63 -15.98 -3.33
N THR A 249 -39.94 -16.74 -2.49
CA THR A 249 -39.39 -18.07 -2.80
C THR A 249 -40.14 -19.14 -2.03
N HIS A 250 -39.83 -20.41 -2.26
CA HIS A 250 -40.45 -21.53 -1.54
C HIS A 250 -40.17 -21.49 -0.03
N ASN A 251 -39.02 -20.94 0.39
CA ASN A 251 -38.55 -21.02 1.78
C ASN A 251 -38.51 -19.66 2.49
N GLU A 252 -38.38 -18.55 1.74
CA GLU A 252 -38.31 -17.21 2.32
C GLU A 252 -38.90 -16.12 1.42
N SER A 253 -39.31 -15.01 2.04
CA SER A 253 -39.66 -13.77 1.34
C SER A 253 -38.63 -12.70 1.64
N LYS A 254 -38.17 -12.00 0.62
CA LYS A 254 -37.33 -10.80 0.73
C LYS A 254 -38.08 -9.58 0.21
N TYR A 255 -37.69 -8.43 0.73
CA TYR A 255 -38.23 -7.14 0.38
C TYR A 255 -37.10 -6.22 -0.03
N ALA A 256 -37.30 -5.43 -1.08
CA ALA A 256 -36.30 -4.52 -1.56
C ALA A 256 -36.85 -3.14 -1.88
N GLY A 257 -35.98 -2.14 -1.82
CA GLY A 257 -36.29 -0.75 -2.13
C GLY A 257 -35.09 -0.08 -2.78
N VAL A 258 -35.34 0.92 -3.61
CA VAL A 258 -34.29 1.61 -4.37
C VAL A 258 -34.18 3.06 -3.90
N VAL A 259 -32.94 3.51 -3.67
CA VAL A 259 -32.59 4.91 -3.48
C VAL A 259 -31.77 5.36 -4.69
N SER A 260 -32.13 6.50 -5.27
CA SER A 260 -31.41 7.12 -6.39
C SER A 260 -30.81 8.45 -5.99
N ILE A 261 -29.86 8.96 -6.78
CA ILE A 261 -29.41 10.34 -6.66
C ILE A 261 -30.45 11.27 -7.29
N LYS A 262 -30.99 12.21 -6.50
CA LYS A 262 -31.83 13.30 -7.00
C LYS A 262 -30.99 14.49 -7.45
N GLU A 263 -29.97 14.84 -6.68
CA GLU A 263 -29.04 15.94 -6.99
C GLU A 263 -27.62 15.56 -6.56
N TYR A 264 -26.65 15.86 -7.42
CA TYR A 264 -25.24 15.57 -7.17
C TYR A 264 -24.63 16.69 -6.31
N GLY A 265 -23.68 16.33 -5.45
CA GLY A 265 -22.95 17.30 -4.63
C GLY A 265 -21.99 18.18 -5.43
N ASN A 266 -21.51 19.25 -4.79
CA ASN A 266 -20.60 20.22 -5.41
C ASN A 266 -19.17 19.67 -5.59
N HIS A 267 -18.79 18.65 -4.83
CA HIS A 267 -17.45 18.05 -4.86
C HIS A 267 -17.54 16.52 -4.85
N THR A 268 -16.52 15.88 -5.42
CA THR A 268 -16.32 14.43 -5.37
C THR A 268 -14.92 14.14 -4.89
N SER A 269 -14.77 13.18 -3.98
CA SER A 269 -13.48 12.70 -3.49
C SER A 269 -13.28 11.22 -3.82
N ALA A 270 -12.03 10.77 -3.82
CA ALA A 270 -11.72 9.35 -3.82
C ALA A 270 -12.28 8.72 -2.53
N GLY A 271 -12.90 7.55 -2.66
CA GLY A 271 -13.46 6.83 -1.52
C GLY A 271 -14.78 7.37 -0.96
N MET A 272 -15.46 8.30 -1.66
CA MET A 272 -16.67 8.93 -1.12
C MET A 272 -17.82 7.94 -0.80
N LEU A 273 -17.81 6.72 -1.35
CA LEU A 273 -18.79 5.67 -1.07
C LEU A 273 -18.24 4.54 -0.17
N ASP A 274 -17.05 4.70 0.41
CA ASP A 274 -16.40 3.60 1.16
C ASP A 274 -17.14 3.25 2.45
N SER A 275 -17.80 4.24 3.08
CA SER A 275 -18.64 4.03 4.27
C SER A 275 -19.79 3.04 4.02
N PHE A 276 -20.28 2.93 2.78
CA PHE A 276 -21.30 1.95 2.44
C PHE A 276 -20.83 0.51 2.69
N LEU A 277 -19.53 0.24 2.57
CA LEU A 277 -18.95 -1.08 2.78
C LEU A 277 -19.00 -1.53 4.25
N GLN A 278 -19.38 -0.66 5.18
CA GLN A 278 -19.53 -0.97 6.61
C GLN A 278 -21.00 -1.20 7.01
N LEU A 279 -21.96 -0.92 6.12
CA LEU A 279 -23.38 -0.99 6.45
C LEU A 279 -23.84 -2.44 6.76
N PRO A 280 -24.70 -2.66 7.78
CA PRO A 280 -25.06 -4.00 8.25
C PRO A 280 -26.24 -4.65 7.49
N TYR A 281 -26.36 -4.41 6.17
CA TYR A 281 -27.45 -4.95 5.34
C TYR A 281 -26.99 -5.30 3.92
N GLU A 282 -27.80 -6.09 3.21
CA GLU A 282 -27.54 -6.47 1.83
C GLU A 282 -27.93 -5.32 0.90
N PHE A 283 -27.06 -4.99 -0.05
CA PHE A 283 -27.37 -3.98 -1.06
C PHE A 283 -26.64 -4.23 -2.38
N ILE A 284 -27.15 -3.58 -3.44
CA ILE A 284 -26.51 -3.49 -4.74
C ILE A 284 -26.40 -2.01 -5.10
N ILE A 285 -25.19 -1.47 -5.14
CA ILE A 285 -24.92 -0.17 -5.74
C ILE A 285 -24.66 -0.40 -7.21
N THR A 286 -25.45 0.23 -8.08
CA THR A 286 -25.25 0.22 -9.53
C THR A 286 -24.96 1.62 -10.02
N GLN A 287 -23.84 1.76 -10.73
CA GLN A 287 -23.47 2.98 -11.44
C GLN A 287 -23.36 2.69 -12.93
N SER A 288 -23.89 3.55 -13.80
CA SER A 288 -23.71 3.43 -15.25
C SER A 288 -23.09 4.71 -15.80
N PHE A 289 -22.19 4.60 -16.77
CA PHE A 289 -21.55 5.73 -17.41
C PHE A 289 -21.53 5.56 -18.93
N GLN A 290 -22.20 6.47 -19.64
CA GLN A 290 -22.23 6.51 -21.10
C GLN A 290 -21.41 7.70 -21.58
N PHE A 291 -20.32 7.46 -22.31
CA PHE A 291 -19.49 8.53 -22.84
C PHE A 291 -20.29 9.41 -23.81
N ILE A 292 -20.12 10.72 -23.69
CA ILE A 292 -20.68 11.68 -24.63
C ILE A 292 -19.58 12.23 -25.54
N ASN A 293 -19.96 12.66 -26.75
CA ASN A 293 -19.02 13.31 -27.64
C ASN A 293 -18.47 14.59 -26.97
N ARG A 294 -17.14 14.68 -26.92
CA ARG A 294 -16.40 15.76 -26.26
C ARG A 294 -16.76 17.15 -26.81
N GLN A 295 -16.89 17.31 -28.12
CA GLN A 295 -17.25 18.59 -28.75
C GLN A 295 -18.68 19.00 -28.38
N MET A 296 -19.61 18.05 -28.35
CA MET A 296 -20.98 18.34 -27.90
C MET A 296 -21.04 18.75 -26.42
N ALA A 297 -20.22 18.14 -25.57
CA ALA A 297 -20.12 18.50 -24.15
C ALA A 297 -19.60 19.94 -23.97
N ILE A 298 -18.50 20.27 -24.66
CA ILE A 298 -17.88 21.61 -24.66
C ILE A 298 -18.90 22.66 -25.14
N GLY A 299 -19.59 22.40 -26.26
CA GLY A 299 -20.58 23.34 -26.79
C GLY A 299 -21.74 23.61 -25.82
N LYS A 300 -22.24 22.59 -25.11
CA LYS A 300 -23.28 22.78 -24.09
C LYS A 300 -22.80 23.62 -22.91
N MET A 301 -21.56 23.42 -22.45
CA MET A 301 -20.96 24.19 -21.35
C MET A 301 -20.72 25.65 -21.76
N GLN A 302 -20.23 25.90 -22.98
CA GLN A 302 -20.08 27.26 -23.53
C GLN A 302 -21.41 27.99 -23.59
N ILE A 303 -22.48 27.32 -24.05
CA ILE A 303 -23.83 27.91 -24.07
C ILE A 303 -24.29 28.23 -22.64
N GLN A 304 -24.07 27.33 -21.69
CA GLN A 304 -24.44 27.55 -20.29
C GLN A 304 -23.65 28.73 -19.68
N GLN A 305 -22.34 28.79 -19.90
CA GLN A 305 -21.50 29.89 -19.47
C GLN A 305 -21.95 31.23 -20.05
N ASN A 306 -22.20 31.28 -21.36
CA ASN A 306 -22.67 32.49 -22.04
C ASN A 306 -24.01 32.97 -21.49
N ARG A 307 -24.94 32.05 -21.16
CA ARG A 307 -26.21 32.40 -20.53
C ARG A 307 -26.02 33.04 -19.16
N MET A 308 -25.12 32.49 -18.33
CA MET A 308 -24.84 33.02 -16.99
C MET A 308 -24.16 34.40 -17.04
N ILE A 309 -23.24 34.59 -17.99
CA ILE A 309 -22.59 35.90 -18.23
C ILE A 309 -23.64 36.93 -18.71
N GLN A 310 -24.48 36.56 -19.68
CA GLN A 310 -25.50 37.45 -20.24
C GLN A 310 -26.60 37.81 -19.24
N SER A 311 -26.94 36.92 -18.32
CA SER A 311 -27.91 37.20 -17.25
C SER A 311 -27.34 38.08 -16.11
N ALA A 312 -26.09 38.54 -16.22
CA ALA A 312 -25.37 39.23 -15.14
C ALA A 312 -25.45 38.45 -13.81
N ASP A 313 -25.29 37.13 -13.90
CA ASP A 313 -25.38 36.24 -12.73
C ASP A 313 -24.28 36.59 -11.72
N LYS A 314 -24.65 36.72 -10.44
CA LYS A 314 -23.71 37.05 -9.35
C LYS A 314 -22.84 35.86 -8.94
N ALA A 315 -23.07 34.67 -9.50
CA ALA A 315 -22.30 33.44 -9.23
C ALA A 315 -20.93 33.39 -9.95
N ILE A 316 -20.02 34.32 -9.63
CA ILE A 316 -18.69 34.44 -10.25
C ILE A 316 -17.89 33.12 -10.15
N SER A 317 -17.99 32.40 -9.02
CA SER A 317 -17.28 31.13 -8.81
C SER A 317 -17.74 30.04 -9.78
N GLN A 318 -19.04 29.93 -10.05
CA GLN A 318 -19.58 28.92 -10.98
C GLN A 318 -19.13 29.18 -12.42
N ILE A 319 -19.03 30.46 -12.81
CA ILE A 319 -18.49 30.83 -14.13
C ILE A 319 -17.01 30.41 -14.23
N ALA A 320 -16.21 30.63 -13.19
CA ALA A 320 -14.81 30.22 -13.14
C ALA A 320 -14.65 28.69 -13.16
N GLU A 321 -15.50 27.95 -12.44
CA GLU A 321 -15.51 26.48 -12.47
C GLU A 321 -15.85 25.93 -13.87
N ILE A 322 -16.83 26.54 -14.56
CA ILE A 322 -17.15 26.16 -15.94
C ILE A 322 -15.96 26.47 -16.87
N SER A 323 -15.27 27.60 -16.71
CA SER A 323 -14.05 27.91 -17.47
C SER A 323 -12.97 26.85 -17.24
N GLN A 324 -12.70 26.48 -15.99
CA GLN A 324 -11.71 25.45 -15.65
C GLN A 324 -12.09 24.09 -16.25
N ALA A 325 -13.37 23.70 -16.15
CA ALA A 325 -13.86 22.46 -16.74
C ALA A 325 -13.76 22.47 -18.28
N LEU A 326 -13.99 23.62 -18.92
CA LEU A 326 -13.78 23.81 -20.36
C LEU A 326 -12.31 23.64 -20.73
N ASP A 327 -11.38 24.23 -19.97
CA ASP A 327 -9.94 24.10 -20.21
C ASP A 327 -9.45 22.66 -20.02
N ASP A 328 -9.91 21.98 -18.97
CA ASP A 328 -9.61 20.56 -18.74
C ASP A 328 -10.22 19.68 -19.83
N ALA A 329 -11.43 20.03 -20.31
CA ALA A 329 -12.05 19.39 -21.46
C ALA A 329 -11.27 19.64 -22.75
N MET A 330 -10.73 20.85 -22.99
CA MET A 330 -10.02 21.22 -24.22
C MET A 330 -8.58 20.68 -24.25
N SER A 331 -7.91 20.62 -23.10
CA SER A 331 -6.62 19.94 -22.93
C SER A 331 -6.74 18.41 -22.88
N GLY A 332 -7.98 17.90 -22.79
CA GLY A 332 -8.29 16.47 -22.80
C GLY A 332 -7.99 15.79 -21.48
N LYS A 333 -7.78 16.54 -20.39
CA LYS A 333 -7.54 16.05 -19.01
C LYS A 333 -8.74 15.34 -18.39
N ILE A 334 -9.94 15.56 -18.93
CA ILE A 334 -11.18 14.90 -18.53
C ILE A 334 -12.01 14.49 -19.74
N ALA A 335 -12.78 13.42 -19.59
CA ALA A 335 -13.88 13.05 -20.49
C ALA A 335 -15.22 13.33 -19.80
N PHE A 336 -16.32 13.31 -20.55
CA PHE A 336 -17.66 13.46 -19.99
C PHE A 336 -18.55 12.28 -20.36
N GLY A 337 -19.53 12.03 -19.50
CA GLY A 337 -20.54 11.02 -19.76
C GLY A 337 -21.80 11.22 -18.94
N GLN A 338 -22.88 10.55 -19.36
CA GLN A 338 -24.11 10.46 -18.60
C GLN A 338 -23.93 9.40 -17.52
N HIS A 339 -24.00 9.84 -16.27
CA HIS A 339 -23.90 9.01 -15.09
C HIS A 339 -25.26 8.81 -14.41
N HIS A 340 -25.48 7.62 -13.88
CA HIS A 340 -26.63 7.24 -13.08
C HIS A 340 -26.15 6.34 -11.95
N LEU A 341 -26.67 6.56 -10.74
CA LEU A 341 -26.39 5.76 -9.55
C LEU A 341 -27.69 5.42 -8.82
N THR A 342 -27.87 4.13 -8.54
CA THR A 342 -28.95 3.57 -7.72
C THR A 342 -28.40 2.63 -6.67
N ILE A 343 -29.07 2.56 -5.52
CA ILE A 343 -28.77 1.64 -4.43
C ILE A 343 -30.02 0.83 -4.11
N LEU A 344 -30.02 -0.45 -4.43
CA LEU A 344 -31.07 -1.40 -4.06
C LEU A 344 -30.73 -2.00 -2.69
N CYS A 345 -31.54 -1.71 -1.67
CA CYS A 345 -31.44 -2.35 -0.35
C CYS A 345 -32.33 -3.59 -0.30
N ILE A 346 -31.86 -4.66 0.33
CA ILE A 346 -32.55 -5.96 0.38
C ILE A 346 -32.62 -6.45 1.83
N GLU A 347 -33.83 -6.76 2.30
CA GLU A 347 -34.10 -7.10 3.69
C GLU A 347 -35.21 -8.15 3.86
N LYS A 348 -35.26 -8.79 5.03
CA LYS A 348 -36.22 -9.88 5.31
C LYS A 348 -37.60 -9.39 5.77
N SER A 349 -37.71 -8.14 6.19
CA SER A 349 -38.97 -7.55 6.65
C SER A 349 -39.15 -6.13 6.10
N PRO A 350 -40.40 -5.65 5.93
CA PRO A 350 -40.63 -4.27 5.51
C PRO A 350 -40.07 -3.24 6.49
N LYS A 351 -40.14 -3.53 7.80
CA LYS A 351 -39.61 -2.64 8.86
C LYS A 351 -38.09 -2.54 8.82
N SER A 352 -37.38 -3.66 8.65
CA SER A 352 -35.92 -3.64 8.50
C SER A 352 -35.50 -2.98 7.19
N LEU A 353 -36.27 -3.16 6.11
CA LEU A 353 -36.04 -2.46 4.85
C LEU A 353 -36.15 -0.93 5.01
N ASP A 354 -37.18 -0.43 5.68
CA ASP A 354 -37.34 1.00 5.90
C ASP A 354 -36.16 1.59 6.69
N ASN A 355 -35.67 0.89 7.71
CA ASN A 355 -34.47 1.29 8.45
C ASN A 355 -33.21 1.33 7.56
N ALA A 356 -33.01 0.30 6.73
CA ALA A 356 -31.87 0.22 5.81
C ALA A 356 -31.90 1.36 4.78
N LEU A 357 -33.08 1.67 4.23
CA LEU A 357 -33.24 2.78 3.28
C LEU A 357 -32.95 4.13 3.94
N SER A 358 -33.41 4.38 5.17
CA SER A 358 -33.11 5.62 5.89
C SER A 358 -31.62 5.79 6.19
N LEU A 359 -30.91 4.70 6.51
CA LEU A 359 -29.47 4.73 6.70
C LEU A 359 -28.73 5.03 5.39
N VAL A 360 -29.15 4.42 4.28
CA VAL A 360 -28.60 4.73 2.94
C VAL A 360 -28.84 6.19 2.55
N GLU A 361 -30.03 6.74 2.82
CA GLU A 361 -30.32 8.15 2.57
C GLU A 361 -29.44 9.06 3.42
N SER A 362 -29.27 8.74 4.70
CA SER A 362 -28.35 9.48 5.59
C SER A 362 -26.92 9.43 5.08
N GLU A 363 -26.46 8.26 4.64
CA GLU A 363 -25.08 8.08 4.19
C GLU A 363 -24.81 8.84 2.90
N LEU A 364 -25.72 8.78 1.90
CA LEU A 364 -25.62 9.61 0.70
C LEU A 364 -25.59 11.11 1.03
N SER A 365 -26.40 11.53 2.00
CA SER A 365 -26.44 12.93 2.46
C SER A 365 -25.13 13.36 3.12
N ASN A 366 -24.50 12.47 3.91
CA ASN A 366 -23.18 12.70 4.51
C ASN A 366 -22.08 12.85 3.45
N CYS A 367 -22.20 12.14 2.32
CA CYS A 367 -21.33 12.30 1.15
C CYS A 367 -21.61 13.58 0.34
N GLY A 368 -22.54 14.44 0.78
CA GLY A 368 -22.94 15.67 0.07
C GLY A 368 -23.84 15.43 -1.14
N VAL A 369 -24.43 14.24 -1.28
CA VAL A 369 -25.35 13.88 -2.37
C VAL A 369 -26.78 13.93 -1.85
N TYR A 370 -27.72 14.48 -2.63
CA TYR A 370 -29.12 14.50 -2.22
C TYR A 370 -29.86 13.25 -2.73
N PRO A 371 -30.26 12.32 -1.84
CA PRO A 371 -30.90 11.07 -2.25
C PRO A 371 -32.41 11.22 -2.44
N VAL A 372 -33.02 10.24 -3.10
CA VAL A 372 -34.46 10.04 -3.14
C VAL A 372 -34.81 8.56 -3.16
N ARG A 373 -35.66 8.13 -2.22
CA ARG A 373 -36.30 6.81 -2.29
C ARG A 373 -37.29 6.74 -3.45
N GLU A 374 -37.08 5.79 -4.36
CA GLU A 374 -37.95 5.58 -5.50
C GLU A 374 -39.28 4.95 -5.09
N ARG A 375 -40.37 5.48 -5.67
CA ARG A 375 -41.73 5.00 -5.50
C ARG A 375 -42.39 4.80 -6.86
N VAL A 376 -42.53 5.89 -7.61
CA VAL A 376 -43.11 5.87 -8.96
C VAL A 376 -42.12 5.23 -9.95
N ASN A 377 -40.83 5.51 -9.82
CA ASN A 377 -39.80 4.93 -10.69
C ASN A 377 -39.18 3.65 -10.12
N LEU A 378 -39.83 2.98 -9.16
CA LEU A 378 -39.25 1.82 -8.49
C LEU A 378 -38.91 0.70 -9.48
N GLU A 379 -39.83 0.38 -10.39
CA GLU A 379 -39.62 -0.65 -11.40
C GLU A 379 -38.59 -0.24 -12.47
N PRO A 380 -38.67 0.94 -13.12
CA PRO A 380 -37.61 1.40 -14.01
C PRO A 380 -36.23 1.44 -13.34
N ALA A 381 -36.14 1.94 -12.10
CA ALA A 381 -34.87 1.99 -11.37
C ALA A 381 -34.31 0.59 -11.06
N PHE A 382 -35.18 -0.40 -10.82
CA PHE A 382 -34.75 -1.79 -10.68
C PHE A 382 -34.14 -2.33 -11.99
N TRP A 383 -34.84 -2.16 -13.11
CA TRP A 383 -34.38 -2.67 -14.42
C TRP A 383 -33.16 -1.93 -14.96
N ALA A 384 -33.00 -0.65 -14.62
CA ALA A 384 -31.83 0.16 -14.96
C ALA A 384 -30.52 -0.38 -14.36
N GLN A 385 -30.60 -1.24 -13.33
CA GLN A 385 -29.41 -1.88 -12.75
C GLN A 385 -28.74 -2.89 -13.69
N ILE A 386 -29.49 -3.44 -14.65
CA ILE A 386 -28.98 -4.47 -15.56
C ILE A 386 -28.08 -3.80 -16.62
N PRO A 387 -26.81 -4.24 -16.79
CA PRO A 387 -25.95 -3.66 -17.80
C PRO A 387 -26.54 -3.70 -19.21
N GLY A 388 -26.75 -2.54 -19.83
CA GLY A 388 -27.35 -2.39 -21.16
C GLY A 388 -28.78 -1.85 -21.15
N ASN A 389 -29.46 -1.82 -20.01
CA ASN A 389 -30.81 -1.28 -19.88
C ASN A 389 -30.82 0.25 -19.73
N PHE A 390 -30.25 0.96 -20.71
CA PHE A 390 -30.10 2.41 -20.65
C PHE A 390 -31.43 3.17 -20.72
N ASP A 391 -32.44 2.61 -21.39
CA ASP A 391 -33.75 3.24 -21.57
C ASP A 391 -34.56 3.34 -20.28
N TYR A 392 -34.24 2.49 -19.29
CA TYR A 392 -34.88 2.51 -17.97
C TYR A 392 -34.26 3.53 -17.00
N ILE A 393 -33.16 4.17 -17.39
CA ILE A 393 -32.47 5.16 -16.57
C ILE A 393 -33.27 6.47 -16.54
N VAL A 394 -33.98 6.70 -15.43
CA VAL A 394 -34.80 7.91 -15.23
C VAL A 394 -33.95 9.11 -14.78
N ARG A 395 -33.03 8.90 -13.82
CA ARG A 395 -32.21 9.96 -13.22
C ARG A 395 -30.77 9.87 -13.70
N LYS A 396 -30.45 10.65 -14.74
CA LYS A 396 -29.09 10.76 -15.28
C LYS A 396 -28.58 12.19 -15.21
N ALA A 397 -27.29 12.35 -14.93
CA ALA A 397 -26.60 13.63 -14.94
C ALA A 397 -25.31 13.54 -15.75
N THR A 398 -24.90 14.64 -16.39
CA THR A 398 -23.61 14.68 -17.07
C THR A 398 -22.53 15.00 -16.04
N ILE A 399 -21.55 14.11 -15.87
CA ILE A 399 -20.40 14.32 -14.97
C ILE A 399 -19.09 14.06 -15.73
N SER A 400 -17.98 14.51 -15.16
CA SER A 400 -16.65 14.22 -15.71
C SER A 400 -16.17 12.80 -15.37
N SER A 401 -15.22 12.29 -16.13
CA SER A 401 -14.51 11.03 -15.84
C SER A 401 -13.78 11.08 -14.49
N LEU A 402 -13.33 12.26 -14.06
CA LEU A 402 -12.70 12.44 -12.75
C LEU A 402 -13.72 12.28 -11.62
N ASN A 403 -14.93 12.83 -11.78
CA ASN A 403 -16.00 12.63 -10.81
C ASN A 403 -16.43 11.16 -10.74
N LEU A 404 -16.54 10.49 -11.90
CA LEU A 404 -16.82 9.06 -11.96
C LEU A 404 -15.74 8.26 -11.23
N ALA A 405 -14.46 8.60 -11.38
CA ALA A 405 -13.37 7.93 -10.69
C ALA A 405 -13.48 8.03 -9.15
N GLY A 406 -14.07 9.13 -8.64
CA GLY A 406 -14.41 9.30 -7.23
C GLY A 406 -15.59 8.45 -6.78
N PHE A 407 -16.73 8.52 -7.49
CA PHE A 407 -17.92 7.70 -7.20
C PHE A 407 -17.65 6.18 -7.32
N ALA A 408 -16.91 5.77 -8.35
CA ALA A 408 -16.56 4.40 -8.64
C ALA A 408 -15.11 4.10 -8.22
N SER A 409 -14.76 4.38 -6.96
CA SER A 409 -13.39 4.21 -6.46
C SER A 409 -12.90 2.75 -6.47
N GLN A 410 -13.82 1.77 -6.50
CA GLN A 410 -13.52 0.33 -6.49
C GLN A 410 -12.68 -0.11 -5.28
N HIS A 411 -12.87 0.54 -4.14
CA HIS A 411 -12.22 0.19 -2.90
C HIS A 411 -12.91 -1.03 -2.26
N ASN A 412 -12.15 -1.83 -1.53
CA ASN A 412 -12.68 -2.96 -0.77
C ASN A 412 -11.78 -3.30 0.41
N TYR A 413 -12.29 -4.14 1.30
CA TYR A 413 -11.53 -4.71 2.39
C TYR A 413 -10.61 -5.83 1.90
N PRO A 414 -9.39 -5.94 2.45
CA PRO A 414 -8.55 -7.10 2.19
C PRO A 414 -9.28 -8.34 2.72
N THR A 415 -9.46 -9.34 1.85
CA THR A 415 -10.13 -10.59 2.23
C THR A 415 -9.14 -11.74 2.43
N GLY A 416 -7.91 -11.62 1.93
CA GLY A 416 -6.95 -12.72 1.91
C GLY A 416 -7.38 -13.86 0.98
N ASN A 417 -6.61 -14.96 0.98
CA ASN A 417 -6.86 -16.10 0.11
C ASN A 417 -7.40 -17.28 0.91
N LYS A 418 -8.63 -17.71 0.61
CA LYS A 418 -9.28 -18.86 1.28
C LYS A 418 -8.62 -20.20 0.94
N PHE A 419 -8.23 -20.40 -0.32
CA PHE A 419 -7.72 -21.64 -0.89
C PHE A 419 -6.47 -21.36 -1.74
N ASN A 420 -5.76 -22.42 -2.16
CA ASN A 420 -4.56 -22.35 -3.01
C ASN A 420 -3.43 -21.48 -2.43
N ASN A 421 -3.30 -21.46 -1.10
CA ASN A 421 -2.13 -20.93 -0.41
C ASN A 421 -0.99 -21.95 -0.45
N HIS A 422 0.21 -21.54 -0.02
CA HIS A 422 1.40 -22.41 0.01
C HIS A 422 1.18 -23.74 0.75
N TRP A 423 0.42 -23.71 1.85
CA TRP A 423 0.03 -24.91 2.61
C TRP A 423 -1.40 -25.38 2.31
N GLY A 424 -2.06 -24.83 1.29
CA GLY A 424 -3.44 -25.14 0.90
C GLY A 424 -4.46 -24.11 1.41
N ASP A 425 -5.27 -24.50 2.39
CA ASP A 425 -6.35 -23.65 2.91
C ASP A 425 -5.81 -22.51 3.79
N ALA A 426 -6.61 -21.46 4.00
CA ALA A 426 -6.25 -20.37 4.92
C ALA A 426 -6.06 -20.88 6.34
N VAL A 427 -4.98 -20.51 7.05
CA VAL A 427 -4.68 -20.97 8.42
C VAL A 427 -5.88 -20.79 9.35
N THR A 428 -6.43 -19.57 9.40
CA THR A 428 -7.61 -19.20 10.18
C THR A 428 -8.33 -18.02 9.54
N VAL A 429 -9.45 -17.60 10.12
CA VAL A 429 -10.20 -16.41 9.69
C VAL A 429 -10.32 -15.43 10.84
N PHE A 430 -10.05 -14.16 10.56
CA PHE A 430 -10.31 -13.02 11.44
C PHE A 430 -11.44 -12.16 10.88
N ASP A 431 -12.06 -11.35 11.72
CA ASP A 431 -13.02 -10.33 11.28
C ASP A 431 -12.26 -9.03 11.00
N THR A 432 -12.55 -8.37 9.88
CA THR A 432 -12.16 -6.97 9.66
C THR A 432 -13.05 -6.03 10.48
N THR A 433 -12.63 -4.77 10.62
CA THR A 433 -13.42 -3.67 11.21
C THR A 433 -14.83 -3.55 10.62
N SER A 434 -14.99 -3.88 9.34
CA SER A 434 -16.27 -3.87 8.59
C SER A 434 -17.10 -5.15 8.67
N GLY A 435 -16.69 -6.12 9.50
CA GLY A 435 -17.37 -7.40 9.64
C GLY A 435 -17.25 -8.31 8.40
N THR A 436 -16.20 -8.12 7.60
CA THR A 436 -15.87 -9.02 6.48
C THR A 436 -14.82 -10.05 6.92
N PRO A 437 -14.82 -11.27 6.35
CA PRO A 437 -13.81 -12.28 6.66
C PRO A 437 -12.44 -11.89 6.10
N PHE A 438 -11.41 -12.00 6.94
CA PHE A 438 -10.02 -11.98 6.55
C PHE A 438 -9.40 -13.39 6.68
N PHE A 439 -9.18 -14.06 5.55
CA PHE A 439 -8.58 -15.38 5.45
C PHE A 439 -7.05 -15.30 5.65
N PHE A 440 -6.61 -15.48 6.88
CA PHE A 440 -5.21 -15.31 7.29
C PHE A 440 -4.32 -16.48 6.87
N ASN A 441 -3.13 -16.14 6.37
CA ASN A 441 -2.05 -17.06 6.05
C ASN A 441 -0.72 -16.43 6.46
N PHE A 442 0.26 -17.24 6.88
CA PHE A 442 1.61 -16.74 7.12
C PHE A 442 2.35 -16.40 5.82
N HIS A 443 2.05 -17.15 4.75
CA HIS A 443 2.81 -17.12 3.52
C HIS A 443 2.28 -16.09 2.53
N ILE A 444 3.22 -15.36 1.93
CA ILE A 444 3.01 -14.69 0.64
C ILE A 444 3.88 -15.43 -0.36
N ARG A 445 3.24 -16.12 -1.31
CA ARG A 445 3.91 -17.13 -2.14
C ARG A 445 4.56 -18.18 -1.23
N ASP A 446 5.87 -18.37 -1.30
CA ASP A 446 6.63 -19.36 -0.53
C ASP A 446 7.31 -18.79 0.73
N VAL A 447 7.23 -17.47 0.98
CA VAL A 447 7.86 -16.82 2.13
C VAL A 447 6.86 -16.67 3.27
N GLY A 448 7.12 -17.32 4.41
CA GLY A 448 6.23 -17.34 5.58
C GLY A 448 6.72 -16.61 6.83
N HIS A 449 7.92 -16.01 6.82
CA HIS A 449 8.48 -15.37 8.02
C HIS A 449 7.54 -14.28 8.54
N THR A 450 7.28 -14.33 9.85
CA THR A 450 6.26 -13.51 10.50
C THR A 450 6.87 -12.77 11.68
N MET A 451 6.52 -11.51 11.86
CA MET A 451 6.94 -10.69 13.01
C MET A 451 5.71 -10.19 13.77
N ILE A 452 5.72 -10.35 15.09
CA ILE A 452 4.64 -9.98 16.00
C ILE A 452 5.20 -8.98 17.01
N ILE A 453 4.65 -7.78 17.03
CA ILE A 453 5.12 -6.67 17.87
C ILE A 453 3.97 -6.18 18.75
N GLY A 454 4.25 -5.98 20.03
CA GLY A 454 3.27 -5.40 20.96
C GLY A 454 3.78 -5.35 22.39
N PRO A 455 3.30 -4.43 23.24
CA PRO A 455 3.79 -4.32 24.62
C PRO A 455 3.39 -5.53 25.47
N THR A 456 3.93 -5.60 26.70
CA THR A 456 3.53 -6.60 27.70
C THR A 456 2.01 -6.54 27.93
N GLY A 457 1.35 -7.69 27.97
CA GLY A 457 -0.10 -7.76 28.20
C GLY A 457 -0.99 -7.41 26.99
N ALA A 458 -0.42 -7.12 25.82
CA ALA A 458 -1.18 -6.87 24.58
C ALA A 458 -1.74 -8.16 23.93
N GLY A 459 -1.36 -9.35 24.41
CA GLY A 459 -1.86 -10.63 23.89
C GLY A 459 -0.94 -11.35 22.89
N LYS A 460 0.35 -10.98 22.77
CA LYS A 460 1.33 -11.63 21.88
C LYS A 460 1.34 -13.17 21.99
N THR A 461 1.61 -13.68 23.19
CA THR A 461 1.69 -15.13 23.44
C THR A 461 0.36 -15.83 23.14
N VAL A 462 -0.77 -15.18 23.42
CA VAL A 462 -2.11 -15.71 23.10
C VAL A 462 -2.29 -15.83 21.58
N LEU A 463 -1.94 -14.79 20.83
CA LEU A 463 -2.02 -14.80 19.38
C LEU A 463 -1.08 -15.85 18.77
N MET A 464 0.17 -15.92 19.22
CA MET A 464 1.15 -16.92 18.75
C MET A 464 0.65 -18.35 18.99
N ASN A 465 0.20 -18.65 20.21
CA ASN A 465 -0.32 -19.96 20.56
C ASN A 465 -1.58 -20.30 19.75
N PHE A 466 -2.48 -19.34 19.55
CA PHE A 466 -3.66 -19.51 18.71
C PHE A 466 -3.29 -19.82 17.26
N LEU A 467 -2.38 -19.05 16.66
CA LEU A 467 -1.94 -19.26 15.28
C LEU A 467 -1.24 -20.62 15.11
N CYS A 468 -0.41 -21.03 16.07
CA CYS A 468 0.20 -22.37 16.09
C CYS A 468 -0.85 -23.47 16.21
N ALA A 469 -1.87 -23.30 17.06
CA ALA A 469 -2.97 -24.26 17.20
C ALA A 469 -3.77 -24.42 15.90
N GLN A 470 -4.09 -23.32 15.21
CA GLN A 470 -4.79 -23.34 13.93
C GLN A 470 -3.93 -23.96 12.81
N ALA A 471 -2.61 -23.72 12.85
CA ALA A 471 -1.67 -24.32 11.89
C ALA A 471 -1.54 -25.84 12.01
N MET A 472 -1.98 -26.45 13.12
CA MET A 472 -1.92 -27.91 13.32
C MET A 472 -2.65 -28.72 12.24
N LYS A 473 -3.55 -28.12 11.46
CA LYS A 473 -4.21 -28.81 10.33
C LYS A 473 -3.25 -29.23 9.23
N PHE A 474 -2.13 -28.52 9.11
CA PHE A 474 -1.08 -28.86 8.16
C PHE A 474 -0.06 -29.85 8.75
N SER A 475 -0.32 -30.36 9.96
CA SER A 475 0.58 -31.26 10.70
C SER A 475 2.05 -30.79 10.76
N PRO A 476 2.31 -29.51 11.08
CA PRO A 476 3.67 -28.97 11.04
C PRO A 476 4.54 -29.53 12.17
N ARG A 477 5.87 -29.47 11.99
CA ARG A 477 6.81 -29.49 13.11
C ARG A 477 6.88 -28.10 13.73
N ILE A 478 6.74 -27.99 15.05
CA ILE A 478 6.79 -26.72 15.78
C ILE A 478 7.96 -26.76 16.75
N PHE A 479 8.89 -25.83 16.59
CA PHE A 479 10.00 -25.59 17.52
C PHE A 479 9.75 -24.25 18.21
N PHE A 480 9.45 -24.27 19.50
CA PHE A 480 9.03 -23.10 20.26
C PHE A 480 10.09 -22.76 21.31
N PHE A 481 10.80 -21.65 21.09
CA PHE A 481 11.73 -21.07 22.06
C PHE A 481 10.93 -20.12 22.95
N ASP A 482 10.55 -20.65 24.11
CA ASP A 482 9.70 -20.01 25.09
C ASP A 482 10.55 -19.25 26.12
N LYS A 483 9.98 -18.20 26.69
CA LYS A 483 10.60 -17.43 27.76
C LYS A 483 9.63 -17.36 28.94
N ASP A 484 10.13 -17.65 30.13
CA ASP A 484 9.38 -17.58 31.39
C ASP A 484 8.16 -18.53 31.43
N ARG A 485 8.24 -19.65 30.69
CA ARG A 485 7.21 -20.71 30.61
C ARG A 485 5.84 -20.24 30.14
N GLY A 486 5.81 -19.17 29.34
CA GLY A 486 4.57 -18.56 28.84
C GLY A 486 3.75 -19.49 27.93
N ALA A 487 4.39 -20.45 27.26
CA ALA A 487 3.76 -21.40 26.35
C ALA A 487 3.79 -22.86 26.86
N GLU A 488 4.35 -23.16 28.04
CA GLU A 488 4.51 -24.54 28.54
C GLU A 488 3.21 -25.35 28.52
N ILE A 489 2.13 -24.79 29.10
CA ILE A 489 0.82 -25.46 29.18
C ILE A 489 0.26 -25.72 27.78
N PHE A 490 0.41 -24.75 26.87
CA PHE A 490 -0.04 -24.86 25.48
C PHE A 490 0.71 -25.96 24.73
N LEU A 491 2.04 -25.99 24.83
CA LEU A 491 2.89 -26.96 24.14
C LEU A 491 2.62 -28.38 24.64
N ARG A 492 2.41 -28.57 25.94
CA ARG A 492 1.99 -29.85 26.52
C ARG A 492 0.59 -30.26 26.07
N ALA A 493 -0.35 -29.33 25.95
CA ALA A 493 -1.69 -29.60 25.42
C ALA A 493 -1.68 -30.02 23.93
N LEU A 494 -0.68 -29.58 23.16
CA LEU A 494 -0.41 -30.08 21.82
C LEU A 494 0.31 -31.44 21.79
N SER A 495 0.43 -32.13 22.93
CA SER A 495 1.20 -33.37 23.09
C SER A 495 2.68 -33.19 22.73
N GLY A 496 3.21 -31.98 22.92
CA GLY A 496 4.60 -31.65 22.67
C GLY A 496 5.53 -32.01 23.83
N ILE A 497 6.83 -32.06 23.52
CA ILE A 497 7.90 -32.27 24.48
C ILE A 497 8.44 -30.91 24.90
N TYR A 498 8.41 -30.60 26.20
CA TYR A 498 8.90 -29.34 26.74
C TYR A 498 10.20 -29.58 27.53
N THR A 499 11.29 -28.99 27.08
CA THR A 499 12.64 -29.15 27.62
C THR A 499 13.07 -27.88 28.34
N VAL A 500 13.49 -28.00 29.59
CA VAL A 500 14.02 -26.88 30.36
C VAL A 500 15.53 -26.85 30.22
N ILE A 501 16.08 -25.71 29.78
CA ILE A 501 17.51 -25.54 29.58
C ILE A 501 18.06 -24.63 30.67
N GLU A 502 18.85 -25.21 31.57
CA GLU A 502 19.49 -24.50 32.67
C GLU A 502 20.99 -24.83 32.68
N PRO A 503 21.89 -23.83 32.75
CA PRO A 503 23.33 -24.07 32.63
C PRO A 503 23.93 -25.08 33.64
N ARG A 504 23.30 -25.22 34.81
CA ARG A 504 23.77 -26.07 35.91
C ARG A 504 22.97 -27.36 36.09
N THR A 505 21.94 -27.57 35.26
CA THR A 505 21.08 -28.75 35.33
C THR A 505 21.37 -29.62 34.12
N LYS A 506 21.29 -30.93 34.30
CA LYS A 506 21.60 -31.89 33.22
C LYS A 506 20.61 -31.74 32.06
N THR A 507 21.07 -31.19 30.94
CA THR A 507 20.25 -31.00 29.73
C THR A 507 20.18 -32.26 28.86
N ASN A 508 21.13 -33.19 29.04
CA ASN A 508 21.34 -34.36 28.19
C ASN A 508 21.62 -34.01 26.72
N PHE A 509 22.24 -32.87 26.45
CA PHE A 509 22.77 -32.57 25.13
C PHE A 509 24.16 -33.17 25.00
N ASN A 510 24.43 -33.84 23.88
CA ASN A 510 25.77 -34.27 23.52
C ASN A 510 26.00 -34.20 22.00
N PRO A 511 26.56 -33.09 21.51
CA PRO A 511 26.79 -32.90 20.07
C PRO A 511 27.83 -33.88 19.48
N LEU A 512 28.71 -34.46 20.30
CA LEU A 512 29.76 -35.39 19.84
C LEU A 512 29.22 -36.75 19.41
N GLN A 513 27.96 -37.06 19.74
CA GLN A 513 27.26 -38.27 19.30
C GLN A 513 26.56 -38.13 17.95
N LEU A 514 26.67 -36.99 17.28
CA LEU A 514 26.22 -36.85 15.90
C LEU A 514 26.89 -37.88 14.98
N ASP A 515 26.23 -38.19 13.87
CA ASP A 515 26.78 -39.13 12.89
C ASP A 515 27.94 -38.49 12.12
N ASP A 516 28.89 -39.31 11.65
CA ASP A 516 30.10 -38.82 10.99
C ASP A 516 29.80 -38.38 9.55
N THR A 517 29.53 -37.08 9.37
CA THR A 517 29.30 -36.44 8.06
C THR A 517 30.13 -35.17 7.92
N SER A 518 30.38 -34.72 6.69
CA SER A 518 31.10 -33.47 6.41
C SER A 518 30.47 -32.26 7.11
N ASP A 519 29.13 -32.21 7.10
CA ASP A 519 28.37 -31.09 7.66
C ASP A 519 28.42 -31.12 9.19
N ASN A 520 28.32 -32.31 9.81
CA ASN A 520 28.45 -32.47 11.25
C ASN A 520 29.87 -32.16 11.73
N ARG A 521 30.91 -32.55 10.98
CA ARG A 521 32.31 -32.18 11.28
C ARG A 521 32.51 -30.66 11.24
N THR A 522 31.99 -30.01 10.20
CA THR A 522 32.05 -28.53 10.06
C THR A 522 31.32 -27.84 11.21
N PHE A 523 30.13 -28.33 11.56
CA PHE A 523 29.38 -27.86 12.72
C PHE A 523 30.16 -28.06 14.03
N LEU A 524 30.73 -29.24 14.27
CA LEU A 524 31.50 -29.52 15.49
C LEU A 524 32.72 -28.62 15.61
N MET A 525 33.39 -28.31 14.50
CA MET A 525 34.47 -27.32 14.45
C MET A 525 33.99 -25.93 14.90
N GLU A 526 32.87 -25.44 14.35
CA GLU A 526 32.30 -24.15 14.78
C GLU A 526 31.85 -24.17 16.24
N TRP A 527 31.23 -25.27 16.68
CA TRP A 527 30.71 -25.42 18.02
C TRP A 527 31.85 -25.49 19.06
N ILE A 528 32.90 -26.28 18.82
CA ILE A 528 34.08 -26.35 19.70
C ILE A 528 34.78 -24.99 19.78
N LYS A 529 34.94 -24.28 18.66
CA LYS A 529 35.47 -22.91 18.66
C LYS A 529 34.62 -22.01 19.56
N SER A 530 33.29 -22.09 19.47
CA SER A 530 32.39 -21.31 20.34
C SER A 530 32.55 -21.64 21.82
N LEU A 531 32.91 -22.88 22.19
CA LEU A 531 33.19 -23.25 23.58
C LEU A 531 34.52 -22.66 24.08
N ILE A 532 35.54 -22.60 23.20
CA ILE A 532 36.90 -22.13 23.51
C ILE A 532 36.99 -20.60 23.54
N SER A 533 36.22 -19.92 22.68
CA SER A 533 36.18 -18.45 22.56
C SER A 533 35.80 -17.72 23.85
N VAL A 534 35.23 -18.42 24.85
CA VAL A 534 34.99 -17.87 26.18
C VAL A 534 36.26 -17.32 26.84
N TYR A 535 37.40 -17.96 26.57
CA TYR A 535 38.71 -17.56 27.12
C TYR A 535 39.72 -17.13 26.05
N ASN A 536 39.55 -17.55 24.79
CA ASN A 536 40.46 -17.18 23.69
C ASN A 536 39.73 -16.95 22.37
N ASP A 537 39.60 -15.68 21.97
CA ASP A 537 38.95 -15.27 20.71
C ASP A 537 39.86 -15.34 19.47
N LYS A 538 41.14 -15.74 19.61
CA LYS A 538 42.10 -15.82 18.51
C LYS A 538 42.60 -17.25 18.33
N PHE A 539 42.18 -17.88 17.24
CA PHE A 539 42.66 -19.19 16.84
C PHE A 539 43.80 -19.08 15.84
N THR A 540 44.94 -19.71 16.15
CA THR A 540 46.04 -19.89 15.19
C THR A 540 45.72 -21.02 14.22
N SER A 541 46.47 -21.12 13.12
CA SER A 541 46.36 -22.27 12.19
C SER A 541 46.65 -23.60 12.89
N GLU A 542 47.53 -23.61 13.88
CA GLU A 542 47.84 -24.79 14.69
C GLU A 542 46.67 -25.17 15.59
N ASP A 543 45.99 -24.19 16.20
CA ASP A 543 44.80 -24.45 17.01
C ASP A 543 43.68 -25.08 16.19
N ILE A 544 43.46 -24.58 14.97
CA ILE A 544 42.46 -25.13 14.04
C ILE A 544 42.81 -26.57 13.64
N ALA A 545 44.10 -26.84 13.37
CA ALA A 545 44.56 -28.20 13.07
C ALA A 545 44.32 -29.15 14.26
N ARG A 546 44.65 -28.73 15.48
CA ARG A 546 44.41 -29.52 16.71
C ARG A 546 42.93 -29.79 16.96
N ILE A 547 42.04 -28.81 16.73
CA ILE A 547 40.60 -29.01 16.85
C ILE A 547 40.11 -30.03 15.81
N ASN A 548 40.63 -29.98 14.57
CA ASN A 548 40.31 -30.99 13.56
C ASN A 548 40.77 -32.39 13.97
N ASP A 549 41.98 -32.53 14.51
CA ASP A 549 42.51 -33.80 15.02
C ASP A 549 41.66 -34.33 16.18
N ALA A 550 41.15 -33.46 17.04
CA ALA A 550 40.24 -33.83 18.13
C ALA A 550 38.87 -34.31 17.63
N ILE A 551 38.32 -33.70 16.58
CA ILE A 551 37.08 -34.16 15.94
C ILE A 551 37.30 -35.53 15.27
N GLU A 552 38.41 -35.70 14.56
CA GLU A 552 38.79 -36.98 13.96
C GLU A 552 38.98 -38.07 15.02
N GLY A 553 39.65 -37.74 16.13
CA GLY A 553 39.80 -38.61 17.29
C GLY A 553 38.46 -39.02 17.90
N ASN A 554 37.53 -38.07 18.05
CA ASN A 554 36.19 -38.34 18.57
C ASN A 554 35.42 -39.35 17.70
N PHE A 555 35.48 -39.24 16.37
CA PHE A 555 34.78 -40.17 15.49
C PHE A 555 35.39 -41.58 15.47
N LYS A 556 36.66 -41.74 15.87
CA LYS A 556 37.31 -43.04 16.09
C LYS A 556 36.84 -43.73 17.38
N LEU A 557 36.27 -43.00 18.33
CA LEU A 557 35.65 -43.58 19.52
C LEU A 557 34.30 -44.24 19.18
N ARG A 558 33.94 -45.27 19.96
CA ARG A 558 32.57 -45.83 19.93
C ARG A 558 31.58 -44.74 20.34
N LYS A 559 30.37 -44.79 19.80
CA LYS A 559 29.35 -43.73 20.00
C LYS A 559 29.07 -43.48 21.50
N GLU A 560 29.05 -44.53 22.31
CA GLU A 560 28.88 -44.44 23.77
C GLU A 560 30.06 -43.78 24.52
N ASP A 561 31.25 -43.72 23.92
CA ASP A 561 32.47 -43.14 24.49
C ASP A 561 32.70 -41.68 24.00
N ARG A 562 31.85 -41.17 23.11
CA ARG A 562 31.92 -39.80 22.56
C ARG A 562 31.28 -38.80 23.51
N PHE A 563 32.03 -38.37 24.53
CA PHE A 563 31.60 -37.34 25.47
C PHE A 563 32.72 -36.30 25.67
N LEU A 564 32.36 -35.10 26.13
CA LEU A 564 33.24 -33.94 26.00
C LEU A 564 34.58 -34.11 26.72
N ARG A 565 34.60 -34.65 27.94
CA ARG A 565 35.87 -34.93 28.66
C ARG A 565 36.79 -35.93 27.94
N ASN A 566 36.25 -36.82 27.11
CA ASN A 566 37.05 -37.78 26.32
C ASN A 566 37.67 -37.13 25.06
N LEU A 567 37.14 -35.99 24.63
CA LEU A 567 37.71 -35.22 23.53
C LEU A 567 38.91 -34.37 23.99
N VAL A 568 38.93 -33.94 25.26
CA VAL A 568 39.94 -33.04 25.83
C VAL A 568 41.39 -33.53 25.64
N PRO A 569 41.74 -34.82 25.83
CA PRO A 569 43.10 -35.30 25.60
C PRO A 569 43.64 -35.05 24.19
N PHE A 570 42.76 -34.99 23.18
CA PHE A 570 43.16 -34.68 21.81
C PHE A 570 43.48 -33.19 21.60
N LEU A 571 43.05 -32.30 22.51
CA LEU A 571 43.36 -30.87 22.47
C LEU A 571 44.72 -30.53 23.11
N GLY A 572 45.41 -31.52 23.68
CA GLY A 572 46.73 -31.38 24.31
C GLY A 572 46.68 -31.37 25.84
N LEU A 573 47.79 -30.99 26.46
CA LEU A 573 47.91 -30.91 27.92
C LEU A 573 47.20 -29.66 28.44
N ALA A 574 46.42 -29.81 29.51
CA ALA A 574 45.75 -28.70 30.16
C ALA A 574 46.76 -27.78 30.86
N GLY A 575 46.67 -26.49 30.54
CA GLY A 575 47.45 -25.42 31.16
C GLY A 575 46.84 -24.04 30.87
N PRO A 576 47.37 -22.96 31.48
CA PRO A 576 46.98 -21.60 31.15
C PRO A 576 47.15 -21.33 29.64
N ASP A 577 46.18 -20.66 29.02
CA ASP A 577 46.20 -20.30 27.59
C ASP A 577 46.28 -21.48 26.59
N THR A 578 45.93 -22.70 27.03
CA THR A 578 45.81 -23.89 26.16
C THR A 578 44.37 -24.17 25.75
N LEU A 579 44.16 -24.87 24.62
CA LEU A 579 42.83 -25.30 24.18
C LEU A 579 42.14 -26.22 25.21
N ALA A 580 42.87 -27.16 25.78
CA ALA A 580 42.39 -28.06 26.84
C ALA A 580 42.04 -27.30 28.13
N GLY A 581 42.80 -26.25 28.47
CA GLY A 581 42.46 -25.35 29.58
C GLY A 581 41.20 -24.53 29.32
N ALA A 582 41.04 -23.99 28.11
CA ALA A 582 39.90 -23.15 27.73
C ALA A 582 38.56 -23.90 27.74
N ILE A 583 38.55 -25.21 27.47
CA ILE A 583 37.32 -26.01 27.48
C ILE A 583 36.94 -26.56 28.87
N SER A 584 37.80 -26.39 29.89
CA SER A 584 37.63 -26.96 31.25
C SER A 584 36.31 -26.61 31.93
N MET A 585 35.72 -25.46 31.61
CA MET A 585 34.40 -25.04 32.10
C MET A 585 33.26 -25.99 31.69
N TRP A 586 33.42 -26.73 30.59
CA TRP A 586 32.36 -27.48 29.92
C TRP A 586 32.38 -28.98 30.21
N HIS A 587 33.33 -29.49 31.00
CA HIS A 587 33.42 -30.92 31.30
C HIS A 587 33.81 -31.19 32.76
N ASP A 588 33.72 -32.45 33.19
CA ASP A 588 34.03 -32.88 34.56
C ASP A 588 33.29 -32.08 35.65
N ASN A 589 34.02 -31.25 36.39
CA ASN A 589 33.51 -30.41 37.48
C ASN A 589 33.38 -28.93 37.06
N GLY A 590 33.49 -28.63 35.77
CA GLY A 590 33.32 -27.30 35.23
C GLY A 590 31.91 -26.75 35.49
N SER A 591 31.80 -25.43 35.59
CA SER A 591 30.54 -24.76 35.96
C SER A 591 29.39 -24.96 34.96
N HIS A 592 29.69 -25.38 33.73
CA HIS A 592 28.74 -25.64 32.64
C HIS A 592 28.79 -27.08 32.12
N ALA A 593 29.45 -27.98 32.85
CA ALA A 593 29.62 -29.37 32.42
C ALA A 593 28.30 -30.11 32.18
N ALA A 594 27.27 -29.76 32.96
CA ALA A 594 25.94 -30.36 32.86
C ALA A 594 25.24 -30.16 31.50
N ILE A 595 25.69 -29.18 30.70
CA ILE A 595 25.09 -28.85 29.42
C ILE A 595 25.50 -29.86 28.33
N PHE A 596 26.79 -30.17 28.20
CA PHE A 596 27.29 -30.91 27.02
C PHE A 596 28.08 -32.18 27.34
N ASP A 597 28.60 -32.34 28.57
CA ASP A 597 29.37 -33.51 28.97
C ASP A 597 28.45 -34.67 29.42
N ASN A 598 27.48 -35.00 28.57
CA ASN A 598 26.45 -36.00 28.83
C ASN A 598 26.75 -37.32 28.13
N LYS A 599 26.50 -38.45 28.80
CA LYS A 599 26.74 -39.79 28.23
C LYS A 599 25.88 -40.10 27.01
N GLU A 600 24.63 -39.60 26.98
CA GLU A 600 23.68 -39.83 25.89
C GLU A 600 23.07 -38.50 25.48
N ASP A 601 22.95 -38.30 24.18
CA ASP A 601 22.16 -37.21 23.60
C ASP A 601 20.68 -37.60 23.53
N LEU A 602 19.85 -37.00 24.39
CA LEU A 602 18.40 -37.30 24.45
C LEU A 602 17.54 -36.36 23.60
N LEU A 603 18.16 -35.41 22.91
CA LEU A 603 17.46 -34.53 21.98
C LEU A 603 17.08 -35.34 20.74
N ASP A 604 15.80 -35.60 20.52
CA ASP A 604 15.31 -36.43 19.42
C ASP A 604 14.02 -35.86 18.83
N PHE A 605 14.14 -35.27 17.64
CA PHE A 605 13.03 -34.62 16.93
C PHE A 605 12.11 -35.59 16.18
N SER A 606 12.36 -36.90 16.26
CA SER A 606 11.45 -37.92 15.72
C SER A 606 10.32 -38.30 16.69
N ARG A 607 10.49 -38.03 18.00
CA ARG A 607 9.55 -38.47 19.05
C ARG A 607 8.22 -37.74 19.08
N ALA A 608 8.19 -36.51 18.56
CA ALA A 608 7.02 -35.65 18.56
C ALA A 608 7.03 -34.72 17.35
N ARG A 609 5.96 -33.95 17.18
CA ARG A 609 5.89 -32.86 16.19
C ARG A 609 6.11 -31.49 16.84
N VAL A 610 5.88 -31.37 18.14
CA VAL A 610 5.92 -30.09 18.86
C VAL A 610 6.99 -30.18 19.94
N PHE A 611 7.91 -29.23 19.92
CA PHE A 611 9.04 -29.15 20.84
C PHE A 611 9.10 -27.74 21.43
N GLY A 612 9.15 -27.65 22.76
CA GLY A 612 9.34 -26.43 23.52
C GLY A 612 10.70 -26.40 24.20
N PHE A 613 11.35 -25.24 24.20
CA PHE A 613 12.59 -24.98 24.91
C PHE A 613 12.39 -23.77 25.81
N GLU A 614 12.51 -23.95 27.12
CA GLU A 614 12.53 -22.83 28.06
C GLU A 614 13.90 -22.15 28.05
N MET A 615 13.92 -20.85 27.77
CA MET A 615 15.15 -20.09 27.51
C MET A 615 15.49 -19.06 28.59
N ALA A 616 14.63 -18.76 29.56
CA ALA A 616 14.84 -17.65 30.49
C ALA A 616 16.13 -17.77 31.30
N SER A 617 16.46 -18.97 31.79
CA SER A 617 17.71 -19.21 32.52
C SER A 617 18.94 -19.11 31.61
N LEU A 618 18.82 -19.58 30.37
CA LEU A 618 19.91 -19.52 29.39
C LEU A 618 20.18 -18.09 28.91
N LEU A 619 19.14 -17.27 28.73
CA LEU A 619 19.27 -15.87 28.32
C LEU A 619 20.02 -15.00 29.35
N LYS A 620 20.03 -15.42 30.62
CA LYS A 620 20.83 -14.78 31.69
C LYS A 620 22.30 -15.20 31.68
N ASP A 621 22.65 -16.22 30.88
CA ASP A 621 23.97 -16.79 30.78
C ASP A 621 24.52 -16.64 29.35
N PRO A 622 25.17 -15.50 29.04
CA PRO A 622 25.64 -15.22 27.69
C PRO A 622 26.74 -16.20 27.22
N VAL A 623 27.43 -16.86 28.15
CA VAL A 623 28.47 -17.85 27.86
C VAL A 623 27.84 -19.13 27.33
N ALA A 624 26.79 -19.62 27.99
CA ALA A 624 26.04 -20.81 27.58
C ALA A 624 25.16 -20.59 26.34
N LEU A 625 24.64 -19.38 26.15
CA LEU A 625 23.65 -19.06 25.14
C LEU A 625 24.09 -19.42 23.71
N GLY A 626 25.28 -18.97 23.31
CA GLY A 626 25.81 -19.18 21.96
C GLY A 626 25.93 -20.67 21.59
N PRO A 627 26.73 -21.47 22.33
CA PRO A 627 26.93 -22.89 22.06
C PRO A 627 25.63 -23.72 22.07
N VAL A 628 24.70 -23.43 22.99
CA VAL A 628 23.41 -24.14 23.08
C VAL A 628 22.54 -23.86 21.87
N LEU A 629 22.41 -22.59 21.47
CA LEU A 629 21.63 -22.23 20.29
C LEU A 629 22.25 -22.82 19.02
N ILE A 630 23.59 -22.74 18.86
CA ILE A 630 24.29 -23.35 17.73
C ILE A 630 23.92 -24.83 17.61
N TYR A 631 23.94 -25.56 18.72
CA TYR A 631 23.56 -26.97 18.74
C TYR A 631 22.10 -27.23 18.39
N LEU A 632 21.15 -26.56 19.06
CA LEU A 632 19.72 -26.75 18.82
C LEU A 632 19.36 -26.44 17.37
N PHE A 633 19.90 -25.36 16.82
CA PHE A 633 19.63 -24.91 15.46
C PHE A 633 20.21 -25.89 14.43
N HIS A 634 21.40 -26.45 14.68
CA HIS A 634 21.97 -27.50 13.83
C HIS A 634 21.07 -28.74 13.79
N ARG A 635 20.59 -29.19 14.96
CA ARG A 635 19.66 -30.31 15.07
C ARG A 635 18.34 -30.04 14.38
N ILE A 636 17.81 -28.82 14.49
CA ILE A 636 16.58 -28.42 13.80
C ILE A 636 16.83 -28.50 12.30
N SER A 637 17.94 -27.95 11.81
CA SER A 637 18.29 -27.94 10.38
C SER A 637 18.37 -29.34 9.79
N ILE A 638 19.01 -30.29 10.49
CA ILE A 638 19.05 -31.72 10.10
C ILE A 638 17.63 -32.30 10.01
N SER A 639 16.74 -31.90 10.90
CA SER A 639 15.36 -32.40 10.94
C SER A 639 14.44 -31.80 9.87
N LEU A 640 14.86 -30.80 9.09
CA LEU A 640 14.02 -30.18 8.07
C LEU A 640 14.05 -31.00 6.76
N ASP A 641 13.06 -31.88 6.59
CA ASP A 641 12.92 -32.81 5.46
C ASP A 641 11.88 -32.34 4.40
N GLY A 642 11.44 -31.08 4.45
CA GLY A 642 10.37 -30.53 3.62
C GLY A 642 8.97 -30.64 4.24
N THR A 643 8.82 -31.32 5.37
CA THR A 643 7.62 -31.23 6.21
C THR A 643 7.39 -29.77 6.63
N PRO A 644 6.14 -29.24 6.57
CA PRO A 644 5.80 -27.91 7.07
C PRO A 644 6.39 -27.68 8.46
N SER A 645 7.18 -26.62 8.65
CA SER A 645 7.87 -26.38 9.92
C SER A 645 7.76 -24.92 10.37
N ILE A 646 7.49 -24.72 11.66
CA ILE A 646 7.34 -23.41 12.29
C ILE A 646 8.36 -23.31 13.42
N ILE A 647 9.18 -22.26 13.37
CA ILE A 647 10.14 -21.94 14.43
C ILE A 647 9.65 -20.67 15.11
N VAL A 648 9.32 -20.74 16.38
CA VAL A 648 8.78 -19.62 17.15
C VAL A 648 9.86 -19.13 18.10
N LEU A 649 10.21 -17.85 17.99
CA LEU A 649 11.16 -17.17 18.87
C LEU A 649 10.39 -16.13 19.68
N ASP A 650 10.01 -16.47 20.92
CA ASP A 650 9.47 -15.49 21.85
C ASP A 650 10.61 -14.62 22.40
N GLU A 651 10.36 -13.31 22.51
CA GLU A 651 11.35 -12.30 22.88
C GLU A 651 12.65 -12.38 22.06
N ALA A 652 12.51 -12.41 20.73
CA ALA A 652 13.61 -12.70 19.81
C ALA A 652 14.79 -11.71 19.86
N TRP A 653 14.61 -10.50 20.40
CA TRP A 653 15.66 -9.47 20.41
C TRP A 653 16.91 -9.92 21.16
N ALA A 654 16.78 -10.67 22.25
CA ALA A 654 17.92 -11.16 23.02
C ALA A 654 18.80 -12.13 22.20
N LEU A 655 18.20 -12.86 21.26
CA LEU A 655 18.90 -13.74 20.34
C LEU A 655 19.52 -12.95 19.18
N ILE A 656 18.82 -11.90 18.74
CA ILE A 656 19.17 -11.07 17.59
C ILE A 656 20.30 -10.08 17.92
N ASP A 657 20.49 -9.69 19.18
CA ASP A 657 21.60 -8.83 19.61
C ASP A 657 22.89 -9.62 19.89
N ASN A 658 22.83 -10.94 19.90
CA ASN A 658 24.00 -11.77 20.11
C ASN A 658 24.91 -11.77 18.85
N PRO A 659 26.19 -11.37 18.95
CA PRO A 659 27.05 -11.19 17.78
C PRO A 659 27.39 -12.49 17.04
N VAL A 660 27.36 -13.63 17.74
CA VAL A 660 27.59 -14.95 17.14
C VAL A 660 26.33 -15.45 16.44
N PHE A 661 25.16 -15.12 16.97
CA PHE A 661 23.90 -15.72 16.54
C PHE A 661 23.11 -14.88 15.52
N ALA A 662 23.19 -13.55 15.59
CA ALA A 662 22.53 -12.66 14.64
C ALA A 662 22.85 -12.98 13.16
N PRO A 663 24.12 -13.27 12.79
CA PRO A 663 24.45 -13.68 11.42
C PRO A 663 23.75 -14.99 11.01
N LYS A 664 23.64 -15.97 11.92
CA LYS A 664 22.97 -17.24 11.65
C LYS A 664 21.47 -17.07 11.42
N ILE A 665 20.78 -16.23 12.22
CA ILE A 665 19.37 -15.88 11.98
C ILE A 665 19.21 -15.23 10.60
N LYS A 666 20.11 -14.31 10.24
CA LYS A 666 20.10 -13.61 8.95
C LYS A 666 20.17 -14.57 7.77
N ASP A 667 20.99 -15.61 7.86
CA ASP A 667 21.12 -16.62 6.81
C ASP A 667 19.91 -17.57 6.78
N TRP A 668 19.39 -17.95 7.94
CA TRP A 668 18.16 -18.74 8.05
C TRP A 668 16.97 -18.10 7.33
N LEU A 669 16.79 -16.78 7.49
CA LEU A 669 15.73 -16.04 6.81
C LEU A 669 15.79 -16.13 5.27
N LYS A 670 16.96 -16.45 4.71
CA LYS A 670 17.13 -16.62 3.26
C LYS A 670 16.92 -18.07 2.81
N VAL A 671 17.23 -19.04 3.68
CA VAL A 671 17.31 -20.46 3.32
C VAL A 671 16.05 -21.24 3.73
N LEU A 672 15.46 -20.97 4.89
CA LEU A 672 14.40 -21.79 5.48
C LEU A 672 13.18 -21.96 4.57
N ARG A 673 12.83 -20.95 3.76
CA ARG A 673 11.74 -21.06 2.78
C ARG A 673 11.89 -22.26 1.84
N LYS A 674 13.14 -22.60 1.46
CA LYS A 674 13.44 -23.74 0.57
C LYS A 674 13.19 -25.09 1.24
N LEU A 675 13.21 -25.11 2.57
CA LEU A 675 12.98 -26.28 3.41
C LEU A 675 11.54 -26.36 3.93
N ASN A 676 10.62 -25.57 3.36
CA ASN A 676 9.23 -25.46 3.80
C ASN A 676 9.10 -25.06 5.28
N ALA A 677 10.03 -24.22 5.75
CA ALA A 677 10.12 -23.75 7.11
C ALA A 677 10.06 -22.22 7.16
N PHE A 678 9.49 -21.67 8.23
CA PHE A 678 9.56 -20.24 8.51
C PHE A 678 9.69 -19.96 10.00
N VAL A 679 9.97 -18.69 10.30
CA VAL A 679 10.21 -18.20 11.67
C VAL A 679 9.14 -17.19 12.05
N ILE A 680 8.59 -17.31 13.26
CA ILE A 680 7.75 -16.32 13.93
C ILE A 680 8.60 -15.62 14.98
N PHE A 681 8.85 -14.33 14.81
CA PHE A 681 9.53 -13.49 15.78
C PHE A 681 8.48 -12.75 16.62
N ALA A 682 8.60 -12.80 17.94
CA ALA A 682 7.81 -11.94 18.81
C ALA A 682 8.72 -11.02 19.64
N THR A 683 8.32 -9.76 19.78
CA THR A 683 9.06 -8.78 20.61
C THR A 683 8.12 -7.81 21.29
N GLN A 684 8.51 -7.40 22.50
CA GLN A 684 7.84 -6.36 23.28
C GLN A 684 8.19 -4.95 22.84
N SER A 685 9.40 -4.75 22.31
CA SER A 685 10.00 -3.46 22.05
C SER A 685 10.30 -3.30 20.56
N VAL A 686 9.74 -2.23 20.00
CA VAL A 686 9.88 -1.87 18.58
C VAL A 686 11.25 -1.23 18.37
N GLU A 687 11.66 -0.44 19.34
CA GLU A 687 12.94 0.25 19.38
C GLU A 687 14.09 -0.77 19.35
N ASP A 688 13.99 -1.86 20.11
CA ASP A 688 15.05 -2.88 20.15
C ASP A 688 15.11 -3.65 18.82
N ALA A 689 13.96 -3.99 18.24
CA ALA A 689 13.92 -4.57 16.89
C ALA A 689 14.53 -3.62 15.85
N SER A 690 14.32 -2.31 15.98
CA SER A 690 14.83 -1.32 15.02
C SER A 690 16.34 -1.08 15.10
N LYS A 691 16.93 -1.20 16.30
CA LYS A 691 18.36 -0.96 16.55
C LYS A 691 19.24 -2.17 16.24
N SER A 692 18.64 -3.33 16.04
CA SER A 692 19.36 -4.55 15.71
C SER A 692 20.23 -4.40 14.44
N THR A 693 21.39 -5.04 14.45
CA THR A 693 22.30 -5.14 13.30
C THR A 693 21.69 -5.84 12.08
N ILE A 694 20.62 -6.63 12.28
CA ILE A 694 19.91 -7.34 11.21
C ILE A 694 18.49 -6.81 10.97
N SER A 695 18.13 -5.66 11.56
CA SER A 695 16.82 -5.00 11.45
C SER A 695 16.31 -4.92 10.00
N ASP A 696 17.13 -4.43 9.07
CA ASP A 696 16.77 -4.35 7.65
C ASP A 696 16.40 -5.72 7.05
N THR A 697 17.14 -6.77 7.42
CA THR A 697 16.85 -8.13 6.95
C THR A 697 15.57 -8.68 7.58
N LEU A 698 15.34 -8.43 8.87
CA LEU A 698 14.09 -8.82 9.53
C LEU A 698 12.88 -8.17 8.84
N VAL A 699 12.92 -6.86 8.62
CA VAL A 699 11.82 -6.13 7.99
C VAL A 699 11.60 -6.59 6.54
N GLN A 700 12.66 -6.79 5.76
CA GLN A 700 12.56 -7.18 4.35
C GLN A 700 12.16 -8.64 4.15
N GLN A 701 12.63 -9.56 5.00
CA GLN A 701 12.39 -10.99 4.86
C GLN A 701 11.12 -11.46 5.58
N THR A 702 10.54 -10.63 6.46
CA THR A 702 9.23 -10.92 7.06
C THR A 702 8.11 -10.57 6.09
N ALA A 703 7.52 -11.60 5.51
CA ALA A 703 6.35 -11.49 4.64
C ALA A 703 5.13 -11.00 5.41
N THR A 704 4.98 -11.39 6.67
CA THR A 704 3.83 -11.02 7.49
C THR A 704 4.29 -10.25 8.73
N GLN A 705 3.68 -9.10 8.99
CA GLN A 705 3.92 -8.30 10.19
C GLN A 705 2.58 -8.09 10.91
N ILE A 706 2.58 -8.28 12.22
CA ILE A 706 1.40 -8.13 13.07
C ILE A 706 1.75 -7.19 14.23
N PHE A 707 1.02 -6.10 14.33
CA PHE A 707 1.17 -5.08 15.36
C PHE A 707 -0.05 -5.12 16.27
N LEU A 708 0.20 -5.39 17.55
CA LEU A 708 -0.82 -5.32 18.59
C LEU A 708 -0.91 -3.89 19.16
N PRO A 709 -2.01 -3.56 19.86
CA PRO A 709 -2.24 -2.21 20.36
C PRO A 709 -1.09 -1.71 21.23
N ASN A 710 -0.59 -0.51 20.92
CA ASN A 710 0.48 0.15 21.64
C ASN A 710 0.24 1.65 21.78
N LEU A 711 -0.26 2.08 22.94
CA LEU A 711 -0.49 3.49 23.30
C LEU A 711 0.79 4.35 23.27
N LYS A 712 1.98 3.72 23.29
CA LYS A 712 3.28 4.40 23.25
C LYS A 712 3.94 4.29 21.87
N ALA A 713 3.16 4.09 20.80
CA ALA A 713 3.69 4.00 19.45
C ALA A 713 4.54 5.25 19.10
N THR A 714 5.74 5.01 18.58
CA THR A 714 6.71 6.03 18.19
C THR A 714 6.80 6.14 16.66
N SER A 715 7.57 7.12 16.14
CA SER A 715 7.75 7.25 14.68
C SER A 715 8.43 6.03 14.04
N VAL A 716 9.08 5.16 14.83
CA VAL A 716 9.77 3.95 14.37
C VAL A 716 8.82 3.02 13.59
N TYR A 717 7.55 2.94 13.99
CA TYR A 717 6.51 2.19 13.28
C TYR A 717 6.39 2.63 11.81
N ARG A 718 6.53 3.93 11.55
CA ARG A 718 6.48 4.51 10.21
C ARG A 718 7.84 4.45 9.52
N ASP A 719 8.90 4.84 10.21
CA ASP A 719 10.21 5.03 9.61
C ASP A 719 10.95 3.72 9.30
N VAL A 720 10.78 2.70 10.15
CA VAL A 720 11.48 1.41 10.04
C VAL A 720 10.55 0.32 9.51
N PHE A 721 9.34 0.23 10.07
CA PHE A 721 8.37 -0.79 9.67
C PHE A 721 7.45 -0.34 8.53
N MET A 722 7.66 0.86 7.98
CA MET A 722 6.96 1.41 6.81
C MET A 722 5.43 1.30 6.91
N LEU A 723 4.89 1.53 8.11
CA LEU A 723 3.46 1.73 8.27
C LEU A 723 3.07 3.13 7.79
N THR A 724 1.90 3.22 7.16
CA THR A 724 1.23 4.48 6.85
C THR A 724 0.88 5.23 8.13
N GLU A 725 0.64 6.54 8.04
CA GLU A 725 0.26 7.34 9.21
C GLU A 725 -1.03 6.81 9.85
N LEU A 726 -2.02 6.49 9.01
CA LEU A 726 -3.28 5.90 9.43
C LEU A 726 -3.11 4.58 10.20
N LEU A 727 -2.20 3.70 9.74
CA LEU A 727 -1.95 2.42 10.42
C LEU A 727 -1.16 2.59 11.72
N ALA A 728 -0.22 3.53 11.77
CA ALA A 728 0.50 3.85 12.99
C ALA A 728 -0.44 4.43 14.06
N ASP A 729 -1.36 5.31 13.66
CA ASP A 729 -2.40 5.84 14.53
C ASP A 729 -3.35 4.75 15.01
N GLY A 730 -3.74 3.82 14.12
CA GLY A 730 -4.53 2.63 14.48
C GLY A 730 -3.86 1.76 15.54
N VAL A 731 -2.54 1.58 15.49
CA VAL A 731 -1.81 0.86 16.55
C VAL A 731 -1.90 1.59 17.89
N SER A 732 -1.93 2.93 17.89
CA SER A 732 -2.03 3.74 19.11
C SER A 732 -3.45 3.86 19.67
N GLY A 733 -4.49 3.61 18.87
CA GLY A 733 -5.90 3.82 19.22
C GLY A 733 -6.77 2.56 19.31
N THR A 734 -6.19 1.36 19.15
CA THR A 734 -6.93 0.08 19.10
C THR A 734 -7.24 -0.50 20.49
N ASP A 735 -8.39 -1.17 20.61
CA ASP A 735 -8.74 -1.96 21.79
C ASP A 735 -7.88 -3.24 21.88
N LYS A 736 -7.72 -3.81 23.09
CA LYS A 736 -6.86 -5.00 23.35
C LYS A 736 -7.20 -6.25 22.51
N THR A 737 -8.34 -6.27 21.81
CA THR A 737 -8.81 -7.39 21.00
C THR A 737 -8.56 -7.23 19.50
N GLU A 738 -8.03 -6.08 19.07
CA GLU A 738 -7.77 -5.75 17.67
C GLU A 738 -6.27 -5.77 17.38
N PHE A 739 -5.90 -5.94 16.12
CA PHE A 739 -4.50 -5.86 15.68
C PHE A 739 -4.42 -5.38 14.25
N VAL A 740 -3.30 -4.76 13.90
CA VAL A 740 -2.98 -4.35 12.53
C VAL A 740 -2.06 -5.40 11.92
N SER A 741 -2.38 -5.88 10.71
CA SER A 741 -1.50 -6.81 9.98
C SER A 741 -1.11 -6.25 8.62
N ARG A 742 0.15 -6.46 8.25
CA ARG A 742 0.73 -6.06 6.97
C ARG A 742 1.36 -7.25 6.26
N PHE A 743 1.08 -7.36 4.97
CA PHE A 743 1.63 -8.37 4.08
C PHE A 743 2.66 -7.72 3.15
N ASN A 744 3.93 -8.03 3.36
CA ASN A 744 5.04 -7.56 2.55
C ASN A 744 5.13 -8.41 1.27
N SER A 745 4.22 -8.19 0.31
CA SER A 745 4.43 -8.68 -1.04
C SER A 745 5.60 -7.90 -1.63
N THR A 746 6.59 -8.57 -2.21
CA THR A 746 7.72 -7.92 -2.92
C THR A 746 7.20 -6.93 -3.95
N GLY A 747 7.04 -5.71 -3.49
CA GLY A 747 6.58 -4.53 -4.18
C GLY A 747 7.34 -3.44 -3.45
N SER A 748 8.46 -3.07 -4.05
CA SER A 748 9.29 -1.96 -3.62
C SER A 748 8.45 -0.69 -3.56
N PHE A 749 7.90 -0.38 -2.39
CA PHE A 749 7.31 0.92 -2.13
C PHE A 749 8.46 1.92 -2.03
N SER A 750 8.56 2.75 -3.07
CA SER A 750 9.44 3.90 -3.08
C SER A 750 8.71 5.01 -2.32
N ARG A 751 9.21 5.37 -1.14
CA ARG A 751 8.72 6.53 -0.38
C ARG A 751 8.83 7.77 -1.27
N ALA A 752 7.70 8.39 -1.58
CA ALA A 752 7.66 9.76 -2.06
C ALA A 752 8.09 10.66 -0.90
N SER A 753 9.08 11.52 -1.13
CA SER A 753 9.31 12.66 -0.24
C SER A 753 9.30 13.92 -1.10
N ASN A 754 8.17 14.61 -1.09
CA ASN A 754 8.08 16.02 -1.43
C ASN A 754 7.58 16.75 -0.17
N PRO A 755 8.37 17.59 0.50
CA PRO A 755 7.81 18.68 1.25
C PRO A 755 7.73 19.89 0.32
N ASP A 756 6.53 20.19 -0.17
CA ASP A 756 6.21 21.59 -0.45
C ASP A 756 6.45 22.38 0.86
N CYS A 757 7.00 23.60 0.80
CA CYS A 757 7.39 24.42 1.96
C CYS A 757 6.22 24.76 2.95
N GLY A 758 5.05 24.13 2.83
CA GLY A 758 3.85 24.33 3.65
C GLY A 758 4.05 24.10 5.15
N ALA A 759 4.99 23.25 5.55
CA ALA A 759 5.33 23.07 6.97
C ALA A 759 5.90 24.35 7.60
N PHE A 760 6.67 25.14 6.84
CA PHE A 760 7.17 26.44 7.28
C PHE A 760 6.10 27.54 7.22
N LYS A 761 5.18 27.51 6.24
CA LYS A 761 4.02 28.42 6.18
C LYS A 761 3.12 28.27 7.43
N THR A 762 2.89 27.03 7.85
CA THR A 762 2.07 26.72 9.04
C THR A 762 2.80 27.14 10.33
N GLY A 763 4.12 26.92 10.41
CA GLY A 763 4.95 27.38 11.51
C GLY A 763 5.01 28.90 11.64
N ALA A 764 5.15 29.62 10.52
CA ALA A 764 5.14 31.10 10.50
C ALA A 764 3.76 31.68 10.89
N ALA A 765 2.67 31.05 10.45
CA ALA A 765 1.31 31.43 10.83
C ALA A 765 1.03 31.22 12.34
N LEU A 766 1.41 30.06 12.89
CA LEU A 766 1.30 29.77 14.33
C LEU A 766 2.18 30.69 15.17
N ALA A 767 3.39 31.01 14.70
CA ALA A 767 4.30 31.93 15.34
C ALA A 767 3.78 33.38 15.34
N GLY A 768 3.16 33.83 14.23
CA GLY A 768 2.49 35.12 14.15
C GLY A 768 1.31 35.24 15.12
N ILE A 769 0.53 34.17 15.28
CA ILE A 769 -0.56 34.10 16.28
C ILE A 769 0.01 34.17 17.71
N ALA A 770 1.11 33.46 18.00
CA ALA A 770 1.75 33.50 19.31
C ALA A 770 2.30 34.90 19.66
N ILE A 771 2.86 35.63 18.69
CA ILE A 771 3.28 37.02 18.86
C ILE A 771 2.08 37.93 19.12
N ALA A 772 0.99 37.78 18.38
CA ALA A 772 -0.22 38.58 18.57
C ALA A 772 -0.84 38.35 19.95
N VAL A 773 -0.94 37.09 20.38
CA VAL A 773 -1.43 36.71 21.71
C VAL A 773 -0.49 37.21 22.81
N GLY A 774 0.83 37.10 22.62
CA GLY A 774 1.85 37.60 23.55
C GLY A 774 1.83 39.12 23.70
N ALA A 775 1.68 39.86 22.60
CA ALA A 775 1.57 41.33 22.63
C ALA A 775 0.30 41.80 23.34
N ILE A 776 -0.83 41.12 23.13
CA ILE A 776 -2.09 41.38 23.84
C ILE A 776 -1.94 41.08 25.34
N PHE A 777 -1.33 39.94 25.70
CA PHE A 777 -1.10 39.58 27.10
C PHE A 777 -0.13 40.55 27.79
N THR A 778 0.89 41.05 27.09
CA THR A 778 1.86 42.01 27.65
C THR A 778 1.24 43.38 27.83
N GLY A 779 0.38 43.82 26.91
CA GLY A 779 -0.43 45.03 27.08
C GLY A 779 -1.36 44.94 28.30
N ILE A 780 -1.98 43.77 28.53
CA ILE A 780 -2.83 43.53 29.70
C ILE A 780 -2.00 43.47 31.00
N VAL A 781 -0.83 42.81 30.99
CA VAL A 781 0.03 42.67 32.17
C VAL A 781 0.73 43.98 32.55
N LEU A 782 1.10 44.83 31.59
CA LEU A 782 1.64 46.17 31.83
C LEU A 782 0.59 47.13 32.43
N ILE A 783 -0.70 46.87 32.21
CA ILE A 783 -1.80 47.65 32.81
C ILE A 783 -2.10 47.19 34.24
N VAL A 784 -1.76 45.95 34.61
CA VAL A 784 -2.28 45.29 35.83
C VAL A 784 -1.22 44.97 36.90
N SER A 785 0.09 45.00 36.60
CA SER A 785 1.11 44.51 37.54
C SER A 785 2.30 45.47 37.77
N SER A 786 2.48 45.90 39.01
CA SER A 786 3.68 46.59 39.53
C SER A 786 4.81 45.65 40.00
N ALA A 787 4.75 44.35 39.68
CA ALA A 787 5.72 43.35 40.13
C ALA A 787 6.80 43.07 39.06
N GLY A 788 8.03 43.56 39.30
CA GLY A 788 9.17 43.47 38.39
C GLY A 788 9.65 42.06 38.02
N LEU A 789 9.29 41.03 38.79
CA LEU A 789 9.69 39.64 38.51
C LEU A 789 8.85 39.00 37.38
N PHE A 790 7.57 39.38 37.29
CA PHE A 790 6.64 38.83 36.30
C PHE A 790 6.90 39.46 34.92
N THR A 791 7.24 40.76 34.88
CA THR A 791 7.67 41.43 33.66
C THR A 791 8.98 40.86 33.10
N ALA A 792 9.95 40.49 33.95
CA ALA A 792 11.19 39.86 33.49
C ALA A 792 10.96 38.47 32.84
N LEU A 793 10.10 37.64 33.42
CA LEU A 793 9.74 36.33 32.86
C LEU A 793 8.97 36.46 31.53
N VAL A 794 8.08 37.44 31.43
CA VAL A 794 7.37 37.75 30.18
C VAL A 794 8.34 38.24 29.11
N ILE A 795 9.32 39.08 29.44
CA ILE A 795 10.35 39.56 28.51
C ILE A 795 11.22 38.40 28.02
N VAL A 796 11.67 37.50 28.90
CA VAL A 796 12.47 36.32 28.51
C VAL A 796 11.67 35.37 27.63
N GLY A 797 10.41 35.11 27.97
CA GLY A 797 9.50 34.33 27.13
C GLY A 797 9.26 34.97 25.75
N MET A 798 9.17 36.29 25.70
CA MET A 798 8.99 37.04 24.46
C MET A 798 10.26 37.00 23.59
N ILE A 799 11.45 37.14 24.17
CA ILE A 799 12.73 36.99 23.45
C ILE A 799 12.87 35.57 22.90
N ALA A 800 12.54 34.54 23.68
CA ALA A 800 12.57 33.15 23.23
C ALA A 800 11.58 32.90 22.08
N ALA A 801 10.37 33.46 22.16
CA ALA A 801 9.37 33.39 21.10
C ALA A 801 9.83 34.12 19.83
N ILE A 802 10.36 35.34 19.96
CA ILE A 802 10.93 36.12 18.85
C ILE A 802 12.05 35.33 18.18
N VAL A 803 13.02 34.80 18.94
CA VAL A 803 14.11 33.98 18.38
C VAL A 803 13.57 32.72 17.68
N GLY A 804 12.53 32.08 18.22
CA GLY A 804 11.85 30.95 17.58
C GLY A 804 11.19 31.31 16.26
N VAL A 805 10.49 32.45 16.21
CA VAL A 805 9.87 33.00 14.99
C VAL A 805 10.93 33.32 13.94
N TRP A 806 12.03 33.96 14.34
CA TRP A 806 13.13 34.30 13.46
C TRP A 806 13.83 33.07 12.88
N LYS A 807 13.98 31.99 13.64
CA LYS A 807 14.48 30.69 13.13
C LYS A 807 13.55 30.06 12.09
N ALA A 808 12.23 30.16 12.29
CA ALA A 808 11.23 29.61 11.36
C ALA A 808 11.14 30.43 10.06
N ILE A 809 11.16 31.77 10.16
CA ILE A 809 11.17 32.68 9.01
C ILE A 809 12.48 32.52 8.22
N GLY A 810 13.63 32.43 8.88
CA GLY A 810 14.92 32.18 8.21
C GLY A 810 14.94 30.88 7.42
N GLY A 811 14.38 29.79 7.99
CA GLY A 811 14.23 28.52 7.28
C GLY A 811 13.27 28.58 6.09
N LEU A 812 12.16 29.33 6.21
CA LEU A 812 11.20 29.55 5.13
C LEU A 812 11.81 30.34 3.96
N VAL A 813 12.49 31.45 4.27
CA VAL A 813 13.14 32.31 3.27
C VAL A 813 14.20 31.52 2.50
N VAL A 814 15.00 30.68 3.18
CA VAL A 814 15.96 29.82 2.50
C VAL A 814 15.27 28.69 1.71
N CYS A 815 14.15 28.12 2.19
CA CYS A 815 13.34 27.13 1.44
C CYS A 815 12.86 27.68 0.10
N GLU A 816 12.31 28.91 0.09
CA GLU A 816 11.70 29.51 -1.10
C GLU A 816 12.71 30.13 -2.06
N HIS A 817 13.95 30.38 -1.62
CA HIS A 817 14.99 31.08 -2.41
C HIS A 817 16.25 30.25 -2.70
N SER A 818 16.19 28.93 -2.45
CA SER A 818 17.28 27.99 -2.74
C SER A 818 16.81 26.83 -3.60
N PHE A 819 17.68 26.36 -4.50
CA PHE A 819 17.42 25.20 -5.34
C PHE A 819 18.70 24.42 -5.62
N VAL A 820 18.54 23.16 -6.05
CA VAL A 820 19.64 22.23 -6.30
C VAL A 820 19.51 21.54 -7.65
N LYS A 821 20.64 21.21 -8.28
CA LYS A 821 20.68 20.36 -9.48
C LYS A 821 21.92 19.46 -9.51
N HIS A 822 21.86 18.35 -10.24
CA HIS A 822 23.06 17.61 -10.60
C HIS A 822 23.70 18.30 -11.81
N PRO A 823 24.94 18.80 -11.69
CA PRO A 823 25.56 19.52 -12.77
C PRO A 823 26.03 18.56 -13.86
N VAL A 824 25.83 18.93 -15.14
CA VAL A 824 26.18 18.07 -16.28
C VAL A 824 27.35 18.63 -17.12
N ALA A 825 27.63 19.94 -17.13
CA ALA A 825 28.68 20.55 -17.99
C ALA A 825 29.50 21.67 -17.30
N ARG A 826 30.82 21.77 -17.55
CA ARG A 826 31.74 22.80 -17.01
C ARG A 826 32.45 23.58 -18.13
N ASP A 827 32.80 24.86 -17.90
CA ASP A 827 33.75 25.59 -18.76
C ASP A 827 35.22 25.23 -18.46
N HIS A 828 36.15 25.81 -19.22
CA HIS A 828 37.62 25.66 -19.06
C HIS A 828 38.10 25.88 -17.62
N ASP A 829 37.46 26.77 -16.86
CA ASP A 829 37.85 27.16 -15.50
C ASP A 829 37.07 26.41 -14.41
N GLY A 830 36.26 25.42 -14.80
CA GLY A 830 35.44 24.63 -13.88
C GLY A 830 34.20 25.38 -13.35
N LYS A 831 33.81 26.50 -13.97
CA LYS A 831 32.66 27.32 -13.58
C LYS A 831 31.45 27.06 -14.48
N TYR A 832 30.25 27.16 -13.91
CA TYR A 832 28.99 27.08 -14.66
C TYR A 832 28.61 28.48 -15.16
N LYS A 833 28.30 28.62 -16.46
CA LYS A 833 27.79 29.87 -17.07
C LYS A 833 26.37 29.67 -17.62
N ASN A 834 25.66 30.77 -17.85
CA ASN A 834 24.35 30.79 -18.51
C ASN A 834 24.50 30.38 -19.98
N PHE A 835 23.81 29.35 -20.45
CA PHE A 835 23.85 28.94 -21.85
C PHE A 835 22.45 28.63 -22.39
N LYS A 836 22.16 29.07 -23.62
CA LYS A 836 21.15 28.46 -24.49
C LYS A 836 21.85 27.44 -25.39
N LEU A 837 21.35 26.21 -25.47
CA LEU A 837 21.83 25.16 -26.38
C LEU A 837 20.89 24.98 -27.59
N GLU A 838 20.13 26.02 -27.94
CA GLU A 838 19.11 25.94 -28.98
C GLU A 838 19.70 25.81 -30.40
N ASP A 839 20.96 26.20 -30.63
CA ASP A 839 21.52 26.31 -32.00
C ASP A 839 22.67 25.33 -32.34
N THR A 840 23.02 24.36 -31.50
CA THR A 840 24.17 23.46 -31.76
C THR A 840 23.82 22.09 -32.36
N GLY A 841 22.54 21.79 -32.60
CA GLY A 841 22.09 20.48 -33.12
C GLY A 841 22.12 19.33 -32.10
N TYR A 842 22.55 19.58 -30.86
CA TYR A 842 22.61 18.62 -29.75
C TYR A 842 21.40 18.68 -28.79
N SER A 843 20.40 19.52 -29.09
CA SER A 843 19.22 19.75 -28.23
C SER A 843 18.39 18.50 -27.92
N GLY A 844 18.44 17.48 -28.79
CA GLY A 844 17.84 16.17 -28.53
C GLY A 844 18.52 15.43 -27.36
N CYS A 845 19.85 15.47 -27.30
CA CYS A 845 20.58 14.81 -26.21
C CYS A 845 20.52 15.61 -24.90
N THR A 846 20.44 16.94 -24.95
CA THR A 846 20.53 17.80 -23.75
C THR A 846 19.18 18.10 -23.10
N ASN A 847 18.07 17.65 -23.69
CA ASN A 847 16.71 17.76 -23.13
C ASN A 847 16.13 16.41 -22.65
N GLU A 848 16.93 15.34 -22.65
CA GLU A 848 16.55 14.01 -22.16
C GLU A 848 17.13 13.74 -20.75
N ASN A 849 16.47 12.85 -20.01
CA ASN A 849 16.89 12.40 -18.68
C ASN A 849 17.69 11.09 -18.78
N TYR A 850 18.86 11.03 -18.14
CA TYR A 850 19.74 9.86 -18.18
C TYR A 850 19.93 9.27 -16.78
N GLN A 851 20.02 7.94 -16.69
CA GLN A 851 20.28 7.28 -15.40
C GLN A 851 21.74 7.48 -14.98
N THR A 852 22.68 7.42 -15.92
CA THR A 852 24.11 7.56 -15.66
C THR A 852 24.79 8.60 -16.55
N GLU A 853 25.94 9.13 -16.13
CA GLU A 853 26.75 10.04 -16.95
C GLU A 853 27.21 9.39 -18.27
N GLU A 854 27.42 8.08 -18.28
CA GLU A 854 27.85 7.33 -19.47
C GLU A 854 26.80 7.37 -20.59
N GLU A 855 25.51 7.27 -20.25
CA GLU A 855 24.41 7.34 -21.23
C GLU A 855 24.30 8.73 -21.87
N TYR A 856 24.47 9.78 -21.07
CA TYR A 856 24.49 11.16 -21.55
C TYR A 856 25.64 11.41 -22.54
N PHE A 857 26.86 11.03 -22.15
CA PHE A 857 28.02 11.19 -23.03
C PHE A 857 27.93 10.29 -24.26
N SER A 858 27.29 9.11 -24.16
CA SER A 858 27.01 8.26 -25.31
C SER A 858 26.07 8.94 -26.32
N CYS A 859 25.01 9.62 -25.86
CA CYS A 859 24.13 10.36 -26.76
C CYS A 859 24.90 11.47 -27.51
N LEU A 860 25.68 12.28 -26.80
CA LEU A 860 26.49 13.34 -27.42
C LEU A 860 27.52 12.79 -28.41
N GLN A 861 28.15 11.66 -28.07
CA GLN A 861 29.09 10.99 -28.97
C GLN A 861 28.42 10.50 -30.25
N ASN A 862 27.26 9.86 -30.12
CA ASN A 862 26.50 9.36 -31.27
C ASN A 862 26.04 10.52 -32.15
N LYS A 863 25.61 11.64 -31.55
CA LYS A 863 25.20 12.82 -32.30
C LYS A 863 26.37 13.50 -33.01
N ALA A 864 27.54 13.57 -32.38
CA ALA A 864 28.74 14.10 -33.02
C ALA A 864 29.18 13.26 -34.24
N ARG A 865 28.98 11.93 -34.18
CA ARG A 865 29.31 11.02 -35.29
C ARG A 865 28.43 11.17 -36.52
N GLU A 866 27.29 11.86 -36.43
CA GLU A 866 26.47 12.21 -37.59
C GLU A 866 27.16 13.25 -38.49
N ASP A 867 28.07 14.07 -37.94
CA ASP A 867 28.92 14.97 -38.71
C ASP A 867 30.18 14.24 -39.18
N VAL A 868 30.40 14.21 -40.49
CA VAL A 868 31.52 13.52 -41.15
C VAL A 868 32.88 14.01 -40.64
N ASN A 869 32.97 15.26 -40.18
CA ASN A 869 34.19 15.87 -39.64
C ASN A 869 34.43 15.59 -38.14
N LYS A 870 33.48 14.94 -37.45
CA LYS A 870 33.49 14.75 -35.99
C LYS A 870 33.38 13.28 -35.56
N LYS A 871 33.58 12.33 -36.47
CA LYS A 871 33.50 10.88 -36.20
C LYS A 871 34.39 10.38 -35.06
N ASP A 872 35.52 11.05 -34.84
CA ASP A 872 36.52 10.69 -33.82
C ASP A 872 36.29 11.38 -32.46
N TYR A 873 35.20 12.14 -32.30
CA TYR A 873 34.89 12.80 -31.03
C TYR A 873 34.36 11.77 -30.03
N ASP A 874 34.85 11.84 -28.79
CA ASP A 874 34.17 11.22 -27.65
C ASP A 874 33.08 12.16 -27.12
N GLY A 875 32.17 11.63 -26.31
CA GLY A 875 31.03 12.41 -25.79
C GLY A 875 31.44 13.67 -25.04
N LYS A 876 32.58 13.64 -24.35
CA LYS A 876 33.13 14.79 -23.60
C LYS A 876 33.71 15.85 -24.52
N ARG A 877 34.34 15.43 -25.62
CA ARG A 877 34.90 16.32 -26.65
C ARG A 877 33.80 16.96 -27.49
N ALA A 878 32.74 16.22 -27.79
CA ALA A 878 31.52 16.73 -28.43
C ALA A 878 30.84 17.80 -27.57
N GLU A 879 30.70 17.54 -26.27
CA GLU A 879 30.18 18.51 -25.30
C GLU A 879 31.05 19.78 -25.26
N LYS A 880 32.37 19.61 -25.14
CA LYS A 880 33.33 20.73 -25.05
C LYS A 880 33.27 21.65 -26.27
N GLU A 881 33.09 21.09 -27.47
CA GLU A 881 32.98 21.88 -28.69
C GLU A 881 31.65 22.65 -28.74
N ALA A 882 30.53 22.00 -28.41
CA ALA A 882 29.21 22.62 -28.36
C ALA A 882 29.14 23.78 -27.34
N LEU A 883 29.87 23.67 -26.23
CA LEU A 883 29.98 24.74 -25.24
C LEU A 883 30.84 25.92 -25.71
N ASN A 884 31.85 25.67 -26.55
CA ASN A 884 32.75 26.70 -27.06
C ASN A 884 32.19 27.48 -28.26
N SER A 885 31.20 26.95 -28.97
CA SER A 885 30.61 27.63 -30.15
C SER A 885 29.62 28.75 -29.80
N ASN A 886 29.14 28.83 -28.56
CA ASN A 886 28.17 29.85 -28.11
C ASN A 886 28.83 30.99 -27.30
N VAL A 887 29.74 31.70 -27.95
CA VAL A 887 30.33 32.94 -27.40
C VAL A 887 29.71 34.14 -28.11
N GLN A 888 28.47 34.52 -27.77
CA GLN A 888 27.99 35.90 -28.00
C GLN A 888 26.76 36.30 -27.15
N GLU A 889 26.90 37.48 -26.55
CA GLU A 889 25.91 38.42 -25.96
C GLU A 889 25.19 38.16 -24.61
N SER A 890 25.72 38.87 -23.61
CA SER A 890 25.11 39.56 -22.46
C SER A 890 23.58 39.67 -22.37
N THR A 891 22.89 38.61 -21.96
CA THR A 891 21.54 38.74 -21.39
C THR A 891 21.51 38.26 -19.95
N LYS A 892 20.97 39.13 -19.07
CA LYS A 892 20.83 38.97 -17.60
C LYS A 892 19.83 37.86 -17.19
N SER A 893 19.63 36.86 -18.04
CA SER A 893 18.59 35.85 -17.91
C SER A 893 19.26 34.49 -17.70
N TYR A 894 19.09 33.90 -16.52
CA TYR A 894 19.52 32.52 -16.27
C TYR A 894 18.60 31.56 -17.03
N TYR A 895 19.15 30.56 -17.71
CA TYR A 895 18.40 29.56 -18.48
C TYR A 895 18.63 28.15 -17.92
N TRP A 896 17.56 27.40 -17.70
CA TRP A 896 17.61 26.03 -17.15
C TRP A 896 17.55 24.99 -18.27
N PRO A 897 18.60 24.19 -18.50
CA PRO A 897 18.47 23.01 -19.36
C PRO A 897 17.59 21.95 -18.66
N LYS A 898 16.75 21.22 -19.42
CA LYS A 898 15.75 20.29 -18.88
C LYS A 898 16.32 18.94 -18.40
N ASN A 899 17.64 18.73 -18.43
CA ASN A 899 18.26 17.44 -18.16
C ASN A 899 18.51 17.16 -16.67
N GLY A 900 18.42 15.88 -16.29
CA GLY A 900 18.89 15.35 -15.01
C GLY A 900 19.73 14.08 -15.19
N VAL A 901 20.82 13.96 -14.43
CA VAL A 901 21.59 12.72 -14.27
C VAL A 901 21.38 12.20 -12.85
N GLN A 902 20.88 10.97 -12.72
CA GLN A 902 20.33 10.44 -11.47
C GLN A 902 21.38 10.12 -10.38
N TYR A 903 22.65 9.91 -10.76
CA TYR A 903 23.73 9.46 -9.86
C TYR A 903 25.04 10.29 -9.96
N SER A 904 24.96 11.63 -10.02
CA SER A 904 26.18 12.46 -10.06
C SER A 904 26.93 12.48 -8.72
N GLU A 905 28.27 12.54 -8.76
CA GLU A 905 29.12 12.77 -7.58
C GLU A 905 29.08 14.21 -7.06
N TYR A 906 28.49 15.12 -7.83
CA TYR A 906 28.44 16.55 -7.54
C TYR A 906 27.00 17.04 -7.51
N ILE A 907 26.75 18.08 -6.72
CA ILE A 907 25.46 18.77 -6.66
C ILE A 907 25.73 20.28 -6.64
N GLU A 908 25.10 21.01 -7.55
CA GLU A 908 25.10 22.46 -7.50
C GLU A 908 23.94 22.92 -6.62
N VAL A 909 24.23 23.78 -5.65
CA VAL A 909 23.22 24.54 -4.92
C VAL A 909 23.34 26.00 -5.33
N CYS A 910 22.21 26.61 -5.63
CA CYS A 910 22.10 28.03 -5.88
C CYS A 910 21.20 28.65 -4.83
N HIS A 911 21.61 29.78 -4.31
CA HIS A 911 20.84 30.56 -3.36
C HIS A 911 20.82 32.01 -3.80
N ARG A 912 19.62 32.61 -3.80
CA ARG A 912 19.45 34.02 -4.15
C ARG A 912 19.43 34.84 -2.87
N ASN A 913 20.20 35.93 -2.83
CA ASN A 913 20.25 36.81 -1.67
C ASN A 913 18.84 37.36 -1.38
N PRO A 914 18.21 37.00 -0.26
CA PRO A 914 16.89 37.53 0.06
C PRO A 914 17.02 39.02 0.39
N LEU A 915 16.25 39.85 -0.33
CA LEU A 915 16.02 41.30 -0.16
C LEU A 915 16.87 41.98 0.94
N THR A 916 17.79 42.86 0.56
CA THR A 916 18.46 43.76 1.51
C THR A 916 17.39 44.57 2.25
N PHE A 917 17.39 44.46 3.59
CA PHE A 917 16.44 45.10 4.53
C PHE A 917 16.22 46.61 4.28
N GLY A 918 17.14 47.30 3.60
CA GLY A 918 17.01 48.72 3.23
C GLY A 918 15.89 49.02 2.22
N ASN A 919 15.49 48.08 1.37
CA ASN A 919 14.42 48.31 0.38
C ASN A 919 13.01 48.06 0.94
N LEU A 920 12.88 47.34 2.06
CA LEU A 920 11.58 47.07 2.69
C LEU A 920 10.96 48.32 3.35
N PHE A 921 11.79 49.30 3.72
CA PHE A 921 11.37 50.49 4.49
C PHE A 921 11.47 51.82 3.71
N ASN A 922 12.19 51.87 2.58
CA ASN A 922 12.38 53.12 1.82
C ASN A 922 11.19 53.52 0.92
N LYS A 923 10.12 52.72 0.84
CA LYS A 923 8.92 53.01 0.04
C LYS A 923 7.62 52.89 0.84
N VAL A 924 7.62 53.34 2.09
CA VAL A 924 6.37 53.48 2.85
C VAL A 924 6.12 54.95 3.16
N ASP A 925 5.44 55.60 2.22
CA ASP A 925 4.87 56.93 2.43
C ASP A 925 3.56 56.75 3.21
N PHE A 926 3.60 56.94 4.53
CA PHE A 926 2.44 56.83 5.42
C PHE A 926 1.60 58.10 5.34
N ASN A 927 0.94 58.38 4.21
CA ASN A 927 -0.22 59.30 4.16
C ASN A 927 -0.89 59.29 2.78
N SER A 928 -1.96 58.50 2.61
CA SER A 928 -3.19 58.87 1.86
C SER A 928 -4.12 57.66 1.70
N ARG A 929 -5.42 57.93 1.78
CA ARG A 929 -6.50 56.93 1.65
C ARG A 929 -6.66 56.51 0.17
N GLY A 930 -6.52 55.21 -0.13
CA GLY A 930 -7.13 54.55 -1.30
C GLY A 930 -6.24 53.62 -2.15
N LYS A 931 -6.22 52.30 -1.83
CA LYS A 931 -5.69 51.11 -2.56
C LYS A 931 -4.19 51.09 -2.97
N PRO A 932 -3.53 49.92 -3.17
CA PRO A 932 -3.60 48.61 -2.51
C PRO A 932 -2.36 48.35 -1.61
N GLY A 933 -2.53 47.65 -0.50
CA GLY A 933 -1.44 47.32 0.42
C GLY A 933 -1.80 46.09 1.24
N TYR A 934 -1.82 44.93 0.57
CA TYR A 934 -1.75 43.64 1.25
C TYR A 934 -0.35 43.10 0.95
N ILE A 935 0.43 42.81 1.98
CA ILE A 935 1.66 42.03 1.81
C ILE A 935 1.18 40.60 1.53
N ASP A 936 1.20 40.23 0.26
CA ASP A 936 0.91 38.88 -0.18
C ASP A 936 2.13 37.99 0.11
N PHE A 937 1.98 37.08 1.07
CA PHE A 937 3.00 36.06 1.38
C PHE A 937 2.86 34.82 0.47
N ASP A 938 1.98 34.87 -0.53
CA ASP A 938 1.79 33.78 -1.49
C ASP A 938 2.64 33.99 -2.74
N VAL A 939 3.96 33.83 -2.61
CA VAL A 939 4.83 33.71 -3.79
C VAL A 939 4.56 32.34 -4.40
N ARG A 940 3.64 32.27 -5.37
CA ARG A 940 3.45 31.07 -6.20
C ARG A 940 4.58 31.00 -7.22
N GLU A 941 4.78 29.85 -7.82
CA GLU A 941 5.80 29.57 -8.85
C GLU A 941 5.81 30.60 -10.00
N LYS A 942 4.66 31.21 -10.31
CA LYS A 942 4.48 32.31 -11.28
C LYS A 942 5.09 33.66 -10.84
N ASP A 943 5.33 33.86 -9.56
CA ASP A 943 5.84 35.10 -8.95
C ASP A 943 7.34 35.01 -8.60
N THR A 944 7.94 33.81 -8.66
CA THR A 944 9.41 33.63 -8.72
C THR A 944 10.00 34.13 -10.05
N GLY A 945 9.12 34.31 -11.03
CA GLY A 945 9.44 34.89 -12.33
C GLY A 945 9.98 33.89 -13.36
N TYR A 946 9.92 32.59 -13.12
CA TYR A 946 10.39 31.61 -14.10
C TYR A 946 9.33 31.36 -15.18
N VAL A 947 9.52 31.93 -16.37
CA VAL A 947 8.62 31.78 -17.52
C VAL A 947 9.45 31.56 -18.78
N ASP A 948 9.06 30.56 -19.58
CA ASP A 948 9.69 30.24 -20.87
C ASP A 948 11.21 30.02 -20.82
N GLY A 949 11.67 29.27 -19.81
CA GLY A 949 13.09 28.93 -19.66
C GLY A 949 13.95 30.06 -19.13
N SER A 950 13.38 31.21 -18.73
CA SER A 950 14.15 32.35 -18.21
C SER A 950 13.52 32.98 -16.97
N TRP A 951 14.34 33.48 -16.05
CA TRP A 951 13.88 34.10 -14.80
C TRP A 951 13.59 35.59 -14.95
N SER A 952 12.55 36.08 -14.27
CA SER A 952 12.12 37.48 -14.28
C SER A 952 13.12 38.38 -13.55
N SER A 953 13.34 39.57 -14.13
CA SER A 953 14.11 40.66 -13.53
C SER A 953 13.39 41.37 -12.37
N LYS A 954 12.15 40.99 -12.03
CA LYS A 954 11.29 41.69 -11.05
C LYS A 954 11.61 41.43 -9.57
N VAL A 955 12.49 40.48 -9.24
CA VAL A 955 12.93 40.21 -7.85
C VAL A 955 14.36 40.71 -7.67
N ASP A 956 14.57 41.74 -6.85
CA ASP A 956 15.90 42.29 -6.53
C ASP A 956 16.71 41.29 -5.68
N GLY A 957 17.97 41.02 -6.07
CA GLY A 957 18.91 40.18 -5.31
C GLY A 957 19.85 39.36 -6.19
N GLY A 958 21.14 39.32 -5.83
CA GLY A 958 22.16 38.54 -6.54
C GLY A 958 21.99 37.03 -6.32
N LEU A 959 22.01 36.24 -7.41
CA LEU A 959 22.03 34.78 -7.36
C LEU A 959 23.48 34.30 -7.28
N GLU A 960 23.81 33.44 -6.33
CA GLU A 960 25.12 32.78 -6.27
C GLU A 960 24.94 31.26 -6.21
N CYS A 961 25.76 30.54 -6.96
CA CYS A 961 25.76 29.09 -7.04
C CYS A 961 27.12 28.52 -6.62
N ARG A 962 27.11 27.39 -5.95
CA ARG A 962 28.31 26.61 -5.60
C ARG A 962 28.07 25.13 -5.87
N VAL A 963 29.10 24.47 -6.36
CA VAL A 963 29.09 23.01 -6.55
C VAL A 963 29.79 22.34 -5.40
N LEU A 964 29.09 21.38 -4.81
CA LEU A 964 29.53 20.60 -3.68
C LEU A 964 29.75 19.16 -4.11
N LYS A 965 30.87 18.57 -3.71
CA LYS A 965 31.03 17.12 -3.68
C LYS A 965 30.39 16.54 -2.41
N ALA A 966 29.98 15.28 -2.44
CA ALA A 966 29.51 14.57 -1.24
C ALA A 966 30.39 14.82 0.00
N GLY A 967 29.78 15.33 1.07
CA GLY A 967 30.44 15.68 2.33
C GLY A 967 30.94 17.14 2.43
N GLN A 968 31.03 17.87 1.32
CA GLN A 968 31.50 19.27 1.29
C GLN A 968 30.41 20.23 1.80
N SER A 969 30.82 21.36 2.36
CA SER A 969 29.92 22.47 2.76
C SER A 969 30.41 23.79 2.19
N GLU A 970 29.50 24.65 1.73
CA GLU A 970 29.81 25.94 1.12
C GLU A 970 28.84 27.02 1.63
N PRO A 971 29.32 28.20 2.04
CA PRO A 971 28.47 29.34 2.37
C PRO A 971 28.04 30.10 1.09
N ILE A 972 26.77 30.46 1.02
CA ILE A 972 26.17 31.29 -0.03
C ILE A 972 25.24 32.31 0.64
N HIS A 973 25.46 33.62 0.42
CA HIS A 973 24.69 34.72 1.01
C HIS A 973 24.34 34.56 2.50
N GLY A 974 25.31 34.10 3.30
CA GLY A 974 25.13 33.89 4.74
C GLY A 974 24.49 32.55 5.14
N ALA A 975 24.03 31.73 4.20
CA ALA A 975 23.55 30.37 4.45
C ALA A 975 24.61 29.32 4.07
N THR A 976 24.94 28.41 4.99
CA THR A 976 25.88 27.31 4.76
C THR A 976 25.14 26.08 4.29
N PHE A 977 25.47 25.59 3.11
CA PHE A 977 24.86 24.41 2.50
C PHE A 977 25.84 23.24 2.53
N LYS A 978 25.37 22.04 2.89
CA LYS A 978 26.19 20.83 2.96
C LYS A 978 25.65 19.74 2.05
N ALA A 979 26.49 19.16 1.22
CA ALA A 979 26.12 18.02 0.40
C ALA A 979 26.15 16.72 1.20
N VAL A 980 25.01 16.03 1.28
CA VAL A 980 24.82 14.79 2.03
C VAL A 980 24.23 13.71 1.14
N ARG A 981 24.75 12.48 1.26
CA ARG A 981 24.11 11.33 0.61
C ARG A 981 22.93 10.87 1.46
N LYS A 982 21.72 10.93 0.89
CA LYS A 982 20.52 10.32 1.46
C LYS A 982 19.88 9.43 0.41
N THR A 983 19.47 8.23 0.82
CA THR A 983 18.78 7.24 -0.03
C THR A 983 19.47 6.98 -1.38
N GLY A 984 20.81 6.97 -1.40
CA GLY A 984 21.61 6.71 -2.60
C GLY A 984 21.81 7.90 -3.54
N ARG A 985 21.15 9.04 -3.30
CA ARG A 985 21.29 10.28 -4.07
C ARG A 985 22.11 11.31 -3.31
N LEU A 986 22.74 12.22 -4.04
CA LEU A 986 23.42 13.36 -3.45
C LEU A 986 22.40 14.50 -3.29
N CYS A 987 22.15 14.97 -2.07
CA CYS A 987 21.27 16.08 -1.75
C CYS A 987 22.05 17.19 -1.02
N VAL A 988 21.41 18.33 -0.80
CA VAL A 988 21.99 19.44 -0.02
C VAL A 988 21.11 19.75 1.18
N GLU A 989 21.70 19.79 2.36
CA GLU A 989 21.04 20.24 3.59
C GLU A 989 21.54 21.64 3.99
N LEU A 990 20.67 22.42 4.61
CA LEU A 990 21.07 23.69 5.23
C LEU A 990 21.77 23.41 6.57
N ALA A 991 23.06 23.72 6.66
CA ALA A 991 23.89 23.48 7.82
C ALA A 991 23.84 24.62 8.85
N SER A 992 23.89 25.87 8.41
CA SER A 992 23.73 27.06 9.27
C SER A 992 23.24 28.28 8.47
N VAL A 993 22.69 29.28 9.15
CA VAL A 993 22.39 30.60 8.59
C VAL A 993 22.99 31.65 9.49
N SER A 994 23.79 32.56 8.95
CA SER A 994 24.35 33.71 9.63
C SER A 994 23.53 34.94 9.29
N MET A 995 22.94 35.56 10.32
CA MET A 995 22.20 36.81 10.19
C MET A 995 22.77 37.82 11.19
N LEU A 996 23.15 39.02 10.72
CA LEU A 996 23.72 40.10 11.55
C LEU A 996 24.94 39.67 12.39
N GLY A 997 25.77 38.73 11.88
CA GLY A 997 26.96 38.24 12.55
C GLY A 997 26.72 37.17 13.62
N ILE A 998 25.48 36.71 13.79
CA ILE A 998 25.11 35.62 14.71
C ILE A 998 24.86 34.35 13.88
N GLU A 999 25.63 33.30 14.15
CA GLU A 999 25.47 32.01 13.50
C GLU A 999 24.31 31.22 14.12
N MET A 1000 23.28 30.96 13.33
CA MET A 1000 22.10 30.20 13.73
C MET A 1000 22.18 28.79 13.15
N THR A 1001 22.29 27.78 14.00
CA THR A 1001 22.21 26.38 13.60
C THR A 1001 20.75 25.89 13.65
N PRO A 1002 20.33 25.03 12.70
CA PRO A 1002 19.06 24.29 12.82
C PRO A 1002 19.07 23.49 14.13
N TRP A 1003 17.92 23.39 14.80
CA TRP A 1003 17.80 22.77 16.13
C TRP A 1003 18.48 21.38 16.18
N ARG A 1004 19.51 21.23 17.04
CA ARG A 1004 19.95 19.90 17.48
C ARG A 1004 18.90 19.32 18.44
N LYS A 1005 18.68 18.01 18.35
CA LYS A 1005 17.84 17.23 19.27
C LYS A 1005 17.90 17.77 20.71
N GLY A 1006 16.74 18.15 21.25
CA GLY A 1006 16.51 18.30 22.69
C GLY A 1006 16.18 19.71 23.17
N LEU A 1007 14.89 19.99 23.34
CA LEU A 1007 14.31 20.41 24.62
C LEU A 1007 12.77 20.34 24.51
N ILE A 1008 12.13 19.60 25.42
CA ILE A 1008 10.67 19.37 25.45
C ILE A 1008 10.01 20.56 26.15
N TRP A 1009 9.16 21.30 25.44
CA TRP A 1009 8.12 22.15 26.03
C TRP A 1009 6.77 21.74 25.45
N GLY A 1010 5.82 21.45 26.33
CA GLY A 1010 4.56 20.78 26.00
C GLY A 1010 3.64 21.63 25.14
N ALA A 1011 3.59 21.31 23.85
CA ALA A 1011 2.44 21.49 22.95
C ALA A 1011 2.66 20.58 21.72
N ARG A 1012 1.57 20.05 21.17
CA ARG A 1012 1.47 18.98 20.15
C ARG A 1012 2.59 18.95 19.09
N ASN A 1013 3.09 17.74 18.85
CA ASN A 1013 4.19 17.37 17.95
C ASN A 1013 4.03 17.91 16.50
N TYR A 1014 4.89 18.86 16.11
CA TYR A 1014 5.33 19.04 14.72
C TYR A 1014 6.84 18.81 14.67
N HIS A 1015 7.29 17.74 14.01
CA HIS A 1015 8.72 17.48 13.78
C HIS A 1015 9.22 18.33 12.60
N LEU A 1016 9.57 19.59 12.85
CA LEU A 1016 10.23 20.48 11.90
C LEU A 1016 11.75 20.46 12.13
N THR A 1017 12.45 19.49 11.55
CA THR A 1017 13.92 19.46 11.64
C THR A 1017 14.55 18.99 10.32
N HIS A 1018 15.31 19.91 9.70
CA HIS A 1018 16.15 19.83 8.49
C HIS A 1018 15.49 20.27 7.16
N LEU A 1019 15.90 21.44 6.66
CA LEU A 1019 15.68 21.84 5.27
C LEU A 1019 16.62 21.00 4.39
N LEU A 1020 16.05 20.04 3.66
CA LEU A 1020 16.77 19.15 2.74
C LEU A 1020 16.28 19.41 1.31
N LEU A 1021 17.17 19.88 0.46
CA LEU A 1021 16.92 20.12 -0.96
C LEU A 1021 17.50 18.94 -1.75
N CYS A 1022 16.63 18.20 -2.42
CA CYS A 1022 17.02 17.13 -3.35
C CYS A 1022 16.50 17.49 -4.75
N VAL A 1023 17.21 17.04 -5.79
CA VAL A 1023 16.77 17.25 -7.18
C VAL A 1023 15.49 16.44 -7.42
N LYS A 1024 14.40 17.12 -7.80
CA LYS A 1024 13.11 16.53 -8.17
C LYS A 1024 13.15 16.20 -9.66
N ASN A 1025 12.68 15.02 -10.07
CA ASN A 1025 12.51 14.74 -11.49
C ASN A 1025 11.40 15.65 -12.02
N LEU A 1026 11.73 16.55 -12.96
CA LEU A 1026 10.77 17.38 -13.68
C LEU A 1026 10.05 16.57 -14.77
#